data_AF-A0A7K1GGY1-F1
#
_entry.id   AF-A0A7K1GGY1-F1
#
_cell.length_a   1.000
_cell.length_b   1.000
_cell.length_c   1.000
_cell.angle_alpha   90.00
_cell.angle_beta   90.00
_cell.angle_gamma   90.00
#
_symmetry.space_group_name_H-M   'P 1'
#
loop_
_entity.id
_entity.type
_entity.pdbx_description
1 polymer ?
#
loop_
_entity_poly.entity_id
_entity_poly.type
_entity_poly.pdbx_seq_one_letter_code
_entity_poly.pdbx_strand_id
1 'polypeptide(L)'
;MSTKYTTQDRGDKKQYQQYLEAMDAIAIEKVASASVFFHSKQGNVLVDVGMASGTSTAILAELFPHLQVIGVDINPKMVNIAQKTYQLPNLSFREDDGETLTSFTENKVSGFFNCSAIHHITSYNDYDNNRALNTLKRQVELLQDKGVLVVRDFVKVEEKEVILELSTLAKEDRPSDTDLFIQFSQTARCLSTNKGFPIEEVQTLKSNTKRFKAFYTDVVEFIRRKDYYANWDIELQEEYGYFTQKEFEDTFRDLGLRIIVSTPIYNQWIINNRYKGAFTIYDLEGNDIGLPPTNYLIAGEKVTGAKQLQLTRHLPLLSTPYLEYSSFLNVKNKQVFDLVKRPNQVVDILPYQWIENNLKVIAKHGYPRPLCILTESGQILDGKRYSGYIPEALALADSADWAEEVAQRFNIMAKHYLAAEQGLSYYTSPGGINERVVAQYLPLTDNFNFKPSGLPKARTGFKDMGCLKQYDAIQLLNTAQTGALVEARLELNIYYLLAQKKVELPKWLGEQLTPEQIDDLSVTNLSDILDQRAKEYIPTAETVNFLTTRRAVFAERGIDNSNVVLEYTYPTNYSINTVTVLPVYKYNQEVYIGLEQRSLPVPQLHQDNSLLLTIPAFRLSKKIEDLWDLEQYLEKLIVEGSPIKAFKTLGQKYFPSIGVTPEQVYPYVVTLAKASEHLHWVKLDELIDNIDKLTDAHLLIALFRFIHSQRKH
;
A
#
# COMPACT_ATOMS: atom_id res chain seq x y z
N MET A 1 28.19 -3.28 -29.46
CA MET A 1 27.73 -4.18 -28.39
C MET A 1 28.86 -4.35 -27.38
N SER A 2 28.62 -4.02 -26.11
CA SER A 2 29.53 -4.38 -25.02
C SER A 2 29.60 -5.91 -24.95
N THR A 3 30.80 -6.49 -24.96
CA THR A 3 31.04 -7.94 -24.86
C THR A 3 30.56 -8.56 -23.54
N LYS A 4 30.10 -7.74 -22.57
CA LYS A 4 29.64 -8.21 -21.26
C LYS A 4 28.22 -8.78 -21.26
N TYR A 5 27.36 -8.37 -22.19
CA TYR A 5 25.97 -8.84 -22.26
C TYR A 5 25.81 -10.18 -23.00
N THR A 6 26.85 -10.69 -23.67
CA THR A 6 26.77 -11.97 -24.39
C THR A 6 26.61 -13.17 -23.45
N THR A 7 26.89 -13.02 -22.15
CA THR A 7 26.68 -14.08 -21.15
C THR A 7 25.23 -14.18 -20.66
N GLN A 8 24.35 -13.22 -21.01
CA GLN A 8 22.89 -13.33 -20.84
C GLN A 8 22.26 -14.29 -21.86
N ASP A 9 23.01 -14.74 -22.87
CA ASP A 9 22.51 -15.65 -23.91
C ASP A 9 22.29 -17.04 -23.30
N ARG A 10 21.01 -17.39 -23.06
CA ARG A 10 20.60 -18.65 -22.40
C ARG A 10 20.64 -19.87 -23.34
N GLY A 11 21.43 -19.81 -24.40
CA GLY A 11 21.66 -20.94 -25.30
C GLY A 11 20.55 -21.14 -26.34
N ASP A 12 19.98 -22.34 -26.41
CA ASP A 12 19.07 -22.73 -27.48
C ASP A 12 17.63 -22.21 -27.30
N LYS A 13 16.81 -22.36 -28.35
CA LYS A 13 15.43 -21.86 -28.40
C LYS A 13 14.53 -22.42 -27.28
N LYS A 14 14.84 -23.63 -26.76
CA LYS A 14 14.02 -24.34 -25.78
C LYS A 14 14.30 -23.86 -24.36
N GLN A 15 15.57 -23.61 -24.04
CA GLN A 15 15.99 -23.03 -22.76
C GLN A 15 15.48 -21.59 -22.59
N TYR A 16 15.47 -20.82 -23.69
CA TYR A 16 14.83 -19.49 -23.71
C TYR A 16 13.33 -19.55 -23.45
N GLN A 17 12.63 -20.50 -24.07
CA GLN A 17 11.17 -20.60 -23.96
C GLN A 17 10.72 -20.96 -22.53
N GLN A 18 11.41 -21.89 -21.86
CA GLN A 18 11.12 -22.26 -20.47
C GLN A 18 11.34 -21.10 -19.48
N TYR A 19 12.38 -20.29 -19.70
CA TYR A 19 12.64 -19.09 -18.90
C TYR A 19 11.54 -18.04 -19.09
N LEU A 20 11.12 -17.79 -20.34
CA LEU A 20 10.06 -16.83 -20.65
C LEU A 20 8.71 -17.28 -20.09
N GLU A 21 8.34 -18.55 -20.20
CA GLU A 21 7.09 -19.08 -19.63
C GLU A 21 6.99 -18.86 -18.11
N ALA A 22 8.10 -19.02 -17.38
CA ALA A 22 8.15 -18.76 -15.93
C ALA A 22 8.06 -17.26 -15.59
N MET A 23 8.63 -16.37 -16.42
CA MET A 23 8.51 -14.92 -16.26
C MET A 23 7.12 -14.41 -16.62
N ASP A 24 6.53 -14.94 -17.68
CA ASP A 24 5.23 -14.56 -18.22
C ASP A 24 4.10 -14.95 -17.26
N ALA A 25 4.22 -16.09 -16.57
CA ALA A 25 3.25 -16.57 -15.57
C ALA A 25 3.02 -15.57 -14.41
N ILE A 26 4.00 -14.72 -14.12
CA ILE A 26 3.95 -13.70 -13.05
C ILE A 26 3.85 -12.26 -13.59
N ALA A 27 3.82 -12.08 -14.91
CA ALA A 27 3.78 -10.76 -15.55
C ALA A 27 2.49 -9.98 -15.20
N ILE A 28 1.36 -10.67 -15.06
CA ILE A 28 0.08 -10.04 -14.70
C ILE A 28 0.16 -9.38 -13.32
N GLU A 29 0.69 -10.08 -12.30
CA GLU A 29 0.86 -9.51 -10.95
C GLU A 29 1.82 -8.31 -10.97
N LYS A 30 2.94 -8.46 -11.69
CA LYS A 30 3.95 -7.41 -11.88
C LYS A 30 3.32 -6.14 -12.47
N VAL A 31 2.62 -6.28 -13.59
CA VAL A 31 1.96 -5.18 -14.28
C VAL A 31 0.81 -4.60 -13.44
N ALA A 32 -0.01 -5.44 -12.80
CA ALA A 32 -1.09 -4.98 -11.93
C ALA A 32 -0.56 -4.09 -10.78
N SER A 33 0.57 -4.47 -10.17
CA SER A 33 1.16 -3.69 -9.07
C SER A 33 1.70 -2.31 -9.48
N ALA A 34 2.01 -2.11 -10.76
CA ALA A 34 2.63 -0.88 -11.28
C ALA A 34 1.69 -0.02 -12.14
N SER A 35 0.78 -0.64 -12.89
CA SER A 35 -0.16 0.03 -13.79
C SER A 35 -1.01 1.07 -13.08
N VAL A 36 -1.28 0.86 -11.79
CA VAL A 36 -2.03 1.78 -10.92
C VAL A 36 -1.47 3.19 -10.82
N PHE A 37 -0.21 3.40 -11.18
CA PHE A 37 0.44 4.70 -11.13
C PHE A 37 0.40 5.46 -12.46
N PHE A 38 0.11 4.79 -13.57
CA PHE A 38 0.13 5.41 -14.90
C PHE A 38 -1.22 6.05 -15.24
N HIS A 39 -1.17 7.16 -15.98
CA HIS A 39 -2.35 7.89 -16.40
C HIS A 39 -2.69 7.55 -17.85
N SER A 40 -3.83 6.87 -18.04
CA SER A 40 -4.44 6.62 -19.36
C SER A 40 -5.00 7.91 -19.98
N LYS A 41 -4.12 8.74 -20.55
CA LYS A 41 -4.49 9.95 -21.30
C LYS A 41 -4.00 9.82 -22.73
N GLN A 42 -4.84 10.11 -23.71
CA GLN A 42 -4.46 10.03 -25.12
C GLN A 42 -3.18 10.84 -25.42
N GLY A 43 -2.27 10.23 -26.17
CA GLY A 43 -1.00 10.83 -26.58
C GLY A 43 0.14 10.72 -25.55
N ASN A 44 -0.13 10.17 -24.36
CA ASN A 44 0.93 9.81 -23.41
C ASN A 44 1.71 8.59 -23.93
N VAL A 45 3.01 8.56 -23.60
CA VAL A 45 3.95 7.47 -23.94
C VAL A 45 4.38 6.75 -22.66
N LEU A 46 4.24 5.43 -22.62
CA LEU A 46 4.72 4.56 -21.55
C LEU A 46 5.85 3.67 -22.06
N VAL A 47 6.97 3.63 -21.35
CA VAL A 47 8.14 2.85 -21.74
C VAL A 47 8.42 1.76 -20.70
N ASP A 48 8.47 0.51 -21.16
CA ASP A 48 8.85 -0.67 -20.37
C ASP A 48 10.31 -1.03 -20.66
N VAL A 49 11.19 -0.86 -19.67
CA VAL A 49 12.65 -1.00 -19.83
C VAL A 49 13.10 -2.38 -19.35
N GLY A 50 13.79 -3.11 -20.22
CA GLY A 50 14.17 -4.50 -19.99
C GLY A 50 13.00 -5.46 -20.21
N MET A 51 12.27 -5.29 -21.31
CA MET A 51 10.98 -5.96 -21.55
C MET A 51 11.07 -7.48 -21.76
N ALA A 52 12.25 -8.04 -22.01
CA ALA A 52 12.45 -9.46 -22.33
C ALA A 52 11.52 -9.94 -23.47
N SER A 53 10.60 -10.89 -23.21
CA SER A 53 9.63 -11.41 -24.19
C SER A 53 8.63 -10.38 -24.70
N GLY A 54 8.51 -9.23 -24.03
CA GLY A 54 7.51 -8.20 -24.33
C GLY A 54 6.13 -8.45 -23.71
N THR A 55 5.96 -9.49 -22.91
CA THR A 55 4.66 -9.86 -22.31
C THR A 55 4.11 -8.77 -21.40
N SER A 56 4.92 -8.24 -20.46
CA SER A 56 4.51 -7.13 -19.60
C SER A 56 4.12 -5.89 -20.41
N THR A 57 4.88 -5.59 -21.47
CA THR A 57 4.63 -4.48 -22.38
C THR A 57 3.30 -4.65 -23.13
N ALA A 58 3.01 -5.87 -23.60
CA ALA A 58 1.76 -6.19 -24.29
C ALA A 58 0.56 -6.05 -23.34
N ILE A 59 0.64 -6.58 -22.12
CA ILE A 59 -0.40 -6.41 -21.10
C ILE A 59 -0.63 -4.92 -20.82
N LEU A 60 0.42 -4.11 -20.69
CA LEU A 60 0.30 -2.66 -20.54
C LEU A 60 -0.41 -1.99 -21.73
N ALA A 61 -0.13 -2.42 -22.96
CA ALA A 61 -0.79 -1.90 -24.16
C ALA A 61 -2.29 -2.23 -24.20
N GLU A 62 -2.68 -3.41 -23.72
CA GLU A 62 -4.09 -3.81 -23.59
C GLU A 62 -4.80 -3.04 -22.48
N LEU A 63 -4.15 -2.86 -21.32
CA LEU A 63 -4.70 -2.08 -20.21
C LEU A 63 -4.84 -0.59 -20.55
N PHE A 64 -4.01 -0.08 -21.44
CA PHE A 64 -3.93 1.33 -21.79
C PHE A 64 -4.02 1.57 -23.30
N PRO A 65 -5.18 1.31 -23.93
CA PRO A 65 -5.34 1.39 -25.38
C PRO A 65 -5.13 2.80 -25.95
N HIS A 66 -5.23 3.84 -25.11
CA HIS A 66 -5.02 5.24 -25.49
C HIS A 66 -3.57 5.71 -25.35
N LEU A 67 -2.70 4.90 -24.74
CA LEU A 67 -1.28 5.18 -24.59
C LEU A 67 -0.50 4.58 -25.73
N GLN A 68 0.59 5.24 -26.15
CA GLN A 68 1.64 4.57 -26.90
C GLN A 68 2.52 3.82 -25.91
N VAL A 69 2.60 2.50 -26.04
CA VAL A 69 3.40 1.64 -25.18
C VAL A 69 4.61 1.12 -25.96
N ILE A 70 5.80 1.30 -25.39
CA ILE A 70 7.08 0.98 -26.03
C ILE A 70 7.89 0.07 -25.12
N GLY A 71 8.16 -1.15 -25.57
CA GLY A 71 9.10 -2.05 -24.90
C GLY A 71 10.52 -1.84 -25.41
N VAL A 72 11.48 -1.74 -24.49
CA VAL A 72 12.90 -1.55 -24.80
C VAL A 72 13.70 -2.72 -24.24
N ASP A 73 14.56 -3.30 -25.08
CA ASP A 73 15.51 -4.32 -24.66
C ASP A 73 16.85 -4.14 -25.38
N ILE A 74 17.96 -4.43 -24.70
CA ILE A 74 19.30 -4.33 -25.29
C ILE A 74 19.60 -5.53 -26.22
N ASN A 75 18.86 -6.63 -26.08
CA ASN A 75 19.05 -7.84 -26.86
C ASN A 75 18.17 -7.83 -28.12
N PRO A 76 18.73 -7.72 -29.34
CA PRO A 76 17.95 -7.72 -30.57
C PRO A 76 17.13 -9.01 -30.77
N LYS A 77 17.55 -10.15 -30.20
CA LYS A 77 16.76 -11.40 -30.27
C LYS A 77 15.43 -11.25 -29.53
N MET A 78 15.43 -10.59 -28.36
CA MET A 78 14.23 -10.35 -27.56
C MET A 78 13.25 -9.44 -28.28
N VAL A 79 13.75 -8.34 -28.84
CA VAL A 79 12.97 -7.42 -29.66
C VAL A 79 12.30 -8.15 -30.82
N ASN A 80 13.04 -8.99 -31.54
CA ASN A 80 12.51 -9.78 -32.65
C ASN A 80 11.45 -10.81 -32.21
N ILE A 81 11.60 -11.41 -31.03
CA ILE A 81 10.59 -12.32 -30.46
C ILE A 81 9.32 -11.52 -30.15
N ALA A 82 9.43 -10.44 -29.40
CA ALA A 82 8.30 -9.61 -28.99
C ALA A 82 7.49 -9.07 -30.19
N GLN A 83 8.18 -8.56 -31.22
CA GLN A 83 7.54 -8.05 -32.45
C GLN A 83 6.77 -9.12 -33.25
N LYS A 84 7.23 -10.38 -33.20
CA LYS A 84 6.54 -11.49 -33.87
C LYS A 84 5.36 -12.00 -33.05
N THR A 85 5.48 -11.98 -31.73
CA THR A 85 4.47 -12.52 -30.81
C THR A 85 3.29 -11.56 -30.62
N TYR A 86 3.56 -10.26 -30.46
CA TYR A 86 2.53 -9.28 -30.08
C TYR A 86 2.33 -8.21 -31.15
N GLN A 87 1.08 -8.03 -31.56
CA GLN A 87 0.67 -7.00 -32.53
C GLN A 87 -0.57 -6.27 -32.01
N LEU A 88 -0.37 -5.03 -31.55
CA LEU A 88 -1.42 -4.12 -31.10
C LEU A 88 -1.18 -2.74 -31.71
N PRO A 89 -2.24 -1.96 -32.01
CA PRO A 89 -2.12 -0.69 -32.74
C PRO A 89 -1.32 0.38 -31.99
N ASN A 90 -1.23 0.25 -30.67
CA ASN A 90 -0.58 1.20 -29.77
C ASN A 90 0.73 0.65 -29.16
N LEU A 91 1.22 -0.50 -29.63
CA LEU A 91 2.39 -1.20 -29.11
C LEU A 91 3.55 -1.15 -30.09
N SER A 92 4.76 -0.91 -29.60
CA SER A 92 5.99 -1.06 -30.38
C SER A 92 7.15 -1.55 -29.52
N PHE A 93 8.18 -2.09 -30.17
CA PHE A 93 9.34 -2.68 -29.52
C PHE A 93 10.64 -2.19 -30.17
N ARG A 94 11.65 -1.85 -29.36
CA ARG A 94 12.88 -1.20 -29.81
C ARG A 94 14.12 -1.82 -29.16
N GLU A 95 15.19 -1.93 -29.96
CA GLU A 95 16.53 -2.19 -29.45
C GLU A 95 17.11 -0.87 -28.91
N ASP A 96 17.42 -0.81 -27.63
CA ASP A 96 18.12 0.32 -26.99
C ASP A 96 18.73 -0.13 -25.67
N ASP A 97 19.70 0.63 -25.17
CA ASP A 97 20.31 0.38 -23.87
C ASP A 97 19.48 1.04 -22.76
N GLY A 98 19.02 0.23 -21.79
CA GLY A 98 18.19 0.69 -20.68
C GLY A 98 18.85 1.75 -19.78
N GLU A 99 20.18 1.82 -19.72
CA GLU A 99 20.91 2.86 -18.97
C GLU A 99 20.88 4.21 -19.70
N THR A 100 21.02 4.21 -21.03
CA THR A 100 21.26 5.43 -21.82
C THR A 100 20.05 5.92 -22.61
N LEU A 101 19.16 5.02 -23.04
CA LEU A 101 17.91 5.31 -23.76
C LEU A 101 18.12 6.34 -24.88
N THR A 102 19.04 6.04 -25.81
CA THR A 102 19.46 6.98 -26.85
C THR A 102 18.41 7.19 -27.94
N SER A 103 17.47 6.26 -28.09
CA SER A 103 16.34 6.37 -29.02
C SER A 103 15.27 7.39 -28.56
N PHE A 104 15.41 7.94 -27.34
CA PHE A 104 14.52 8.96 -26.79
C PHE A 104 15.29 10.27 -26.60
N THR A 105 14.88 11.32 -27.32
CA THR A 105 15.59 12.61 -27.31
C THR A 105 14.76 13.76 -26.73
N GLU A 106 13.47 13.52 -26.45
CA GLU A 106 12.54 14.54 -25.97
C GLU A 106 11.99 14.19 -24.58
N ASN A 107 11.74 15.22 -23.76
CA ASN A 107 11.15 15.06 -22.42
C ASN A 107 9.63 14.86 -22.48
N LYS A 108 9.18 13.82 -23.21
CA LYS A 108 7.76 13.55 -23.50
C LYS A 108 7.27 12.22 -22.94
N VAL A 109 8.14 11.43 -22.29
CA VAL A 109 7.73 10.15 -21.72
C VAL A 109 6.83 10.41 -20.52
N SER A 110 5.63 9.82 -20.53
CA SER A 110 4.65 9.97 -19.46
C SER A 110 4.86 8.97 -18.32
N GLY A 111 5.48 7.84 -18.61
CA GLY A 111 5.82 6.86 -17.60
C GLY A 111 6.96 5.95 -18.01
N PHE A 112 7.77 5.56 -17.03
CA PHE A 112 8.75 4.49 -17.14
C PHE A 112 8.36 3.37 -16.18
N PHE A 113 8.41 2.13 -16.68
CA PHE A 113 8.28 0.93 -15.88
C PHE A 113 9.58 0.14 -15.98
N ASN A 114 10.20 -0.11 -14.82
CA ASN A 114 11.36 -0.99 -14.69
C ASN A 114 10.94 -2.17 -13.83
N CYS A 115 10.84 -3.35 -14.42
CA CYS A 115 10.44 -4.55 -13.69
C CYS A 115 11.53 -5.61 -13.76
N SER A 116 12.25 -5.83 -12.67
CA SER A 116 13.36 -6.80 -12.62
C SER A 116 14.39 -6.56 -13.73
N ALA A 117 14.78 -5.30 -13.96
CA ALA A 117 15.63 -4.90 -15.08
C ALA A 117 16.91 -4.16 -14.66
N ILE A 118 16.84 -3.33 -13.62
CA ILE A 118 17.97 -2.45 -13.26
C ILE A 118 19.10 -3.27 -12.62
N HIS A 119 18.79 -4.32 -11.86
CA HIS A 119 19.83 -5.20 -11.30
C HIS A 119 20.63 -5.95 -12.39
N HIS A 120 20.09 -6.13 -13.61
CA HIS A 120 20.90 -6.63 -14.73
C HIS A 120 21.88 -5.56 -15.20
N ILE A 121 21.44 -4.30 -15.27
CA ILE A 121 22.29 -3.16 -15.66
C ILE A 121 23.45 -3.01 -14.67
N THR A 122 23.26 -3.27 -13.37
CA THR A 122 24.37 -3.29 -12.41
C THR A 122 25.23 -4.55 -12.55
N SER A 123 24.62 -5.73 -12.45
CA SER A 123 25.33 -7.03 -12.40
C SER A 123 26.26 -7.26 -13.58
N TYR A 124 25.79 -6.99 -14.80
CA TYR A 124 26.55 -7.23 -16.03
C TYR A 124 27.51 -6.08 -16.39
N ASN A 125 27.57 -5.03 -15.57
CA ASN A 125 28.51 -3.91 -15.70
C ASN A 125 29.33 -3.75 -14.42
N ASP A 126 30.03 -4.83 -14.06
CA ASP A 126 30.98 -4.89 -12.94
C ASP A 126 30.35 -4.70 -11.55
N TYR A 127 29.06 -5.02 -11.40
CA TYR A 127 28.31 -4.81 -10.15
C TYR A 127 28.32 -3.34 -9.67
N ASP A 128 28.44 -2.39 -10.60
CA ASP A 128 28.51 -0.97 -10.28
C ASP A 128 27.13 -0.38 -10.02
N ASN A 129 26.81 -0.13 -8.75
CA ASN A 129 25.55 0.49 -8.33
C ASN A 129 25.35 1.91 -8.91
N ASN A 130 26.40 2.61 -9.35
CA ASN A 130 26.24 3.90 -10.02
C ASN A 130 25.50 3.77 -11.36
N ARG A 131 25.51 2.59 -11.99
CA ARG A 131 24.76 2.31 -13.20
C ARG A 131 23.24 2.40 -12.98
N ALA A 132 22.77 1.96 -11.81
CA ALA A 132 21.37 2.14 -11.42
C ALA A 132 21.03 3.62 -11.28
N LEU A 133 21.90 4.42 -10.64
CA LEU A 133 21.71 5.88 -10.53
C LEU A 133 21.66 6.56 -11.90
N ASN A 134 22.59 6.22 -12.81
CA ASN A 134 22.62 6.77 -14.17
C ASN A 134 21.33 6.44 -14.93
N THR A 135 20.86 5.19 -14.83
CA THR A 135 19.61 4.72 -15.43
C THR A 135 18.42 5.55 -14.94
N LEU A 136 18.26 5.67 -13.62
CA LEU A 136 17.17 6.45 -13.02
C LEU A 136 17.25 7.93 -13.41
N LYS A 137 18.46 8.51 -13.38
CA LYS A 137 18.68 9.91 -13.78
C LYS A 137 18.24 10.16 -15.22
N ARG A 138 18.65 9.28 -16.15
CA ARG A 138 18.32 9.39 -17.57
C ARG A 138 16.82 9.28 -17.81
N GLN A 139 16.15 8.34 -17.14
CA GLN A 139 14.69 8.20 -17.23
C GLN A 139 13.98 9.45 -16.69
N VAL A 140 14.44 10.01 -15.56
CA VAL A 140 13.87 11.26 -15.02
C VAL A 140 14.08 12.45 -15.95
N GLU A 141 15.21 12.55 -16.64
CA GLU A 141 15.43 13.58 -17.67
C GLU A 141 14.36 13.50 -18.77
N LEU A 142 14.10 12.31 -19.28
CA LEU A 142 13.14 12.03 -20.36
C LEU A 142 11.65 12.12 -19.95
N LEU A 143 11.35 12.05 -18.65
CA LEU A 143 9.98 12.22 -18.16
C LEU A 143 9.46 13.63 -18.41
N GLN A 144 8.21 13.74 -18.86
CA GLN A 144 7.46 15.00 -18.82
C GLN A 144 7.11 15.40 -17.37
N ASP A 145 6.71 16.65 -17.14
CA ASP A 145 6.15 17.06 -15.83
C ASP A 145 4.90 16.22 -15.52
N LYS A 146 4.76 15.79 -14.26
CA LYS A 146 3.77 14.80 -13.79
C LYS A 146 3.91 13.41 -14.40
N GLY A 147 4.98 13.13 -15.12
CA GLY A 147 5.35 11.79 -15.54
C GLY A 147 5.76 10.93 -14.34
N VAL A 148 5.55 9.62 -14.44
CA VAL A 148 5.77 8.69 -13.32
C VAL A 148 6.89 7.70 -13.62
N LEU A 149 7.82 7.54 -12.70
CA LEU A 149 8.81 6.47 -12.70
C LEU A 149 8.40 5.39 -11.71
N VAL A 150 8.26 4.15 -12.19
CA VAL A 150 8.02 2.98 -11.34
C VAL A 150 9.19 2.02 -11.46
N VAL A 151 9.75 1.64 -10.32
CA VAL A 151 10.76 0.59 -10.20
C VAL A 151 10.18 -0.51 -9.34
N ARG A 152 10.02 -1.71 -9.92
CA ARG A 152 9.68 -2.94 -9.23
C ARG A 152 10.84 -3.91 -9.37
N ASP A 153 11.73 -3.90 -8.40
CA ASP A 153 13.00 -4.64 -8.45
C ASP A 153 13.39 -5.14 -7.06
N PHE A 154 14.55 -5.76 -6.91
CA PHE A 154 15.02 -6.20 -5.60
C PHE A 154 15.52 -5.03 -4.74
N VAL A 155 15.46 -5.21 -3.41
CA VAL A 155 15.98 -4.25 -2.43
C VAL A 155 17.08 -4.87 -1.61
N LYS A 156 18.15 -4.11 -1.40
CA LYS A 156 19.24 -4.44 -0.48
C LYS A 156 18.74 -4.27 0.96
N VAL A 157 18.98 -5.26 1.80
CA VAL A 157 18.70 -5.13 3.25
C VAL A 157 19.78 -4.29 3.94
N GLU A 158 19.52 -3.84 5.16
CA GLU A 158 20.51 -3.13 5.95
C GLU A 158 21.77 -3.98 6.17
N GLU A 159 22.93 -3.31 6.14
CA GLU A 159 24.21 -3.94 6.34
C GLU A 159 24.45 -4.20 7.84
N LYS A 160 24.34 -5.46 8.23
CA LYS A 160 24.59 -5.95 9.60
C LYS A 160 24.98 -7.42 9.56
N GLU A 161 25.60 -7.91 10.62
CA GLU A 161 25.85 -9.34 10.78
C GLU A 161 24.61 -10.04 11.35
N VAL A 162 24.35 -11.25 10.87
CA VAL A 162 23.26 -12.13 11.33
C VAL A 162 23.75 -13.56 11.43
N ILE A 163 22.97 -14.42 12.08
CA ILE A 163 23.19 -15.87 12.09
C ILE A 163 22.11 -16.54 11.23
N LEU A 164 22.53 -17.21 10.16
CA LEU A 164 21.66 -17.99 9.29
C LEU A 164 21.69 -19.46 9.70
N GLU A 165 20.53 -20.07 9.96
CA GLU A 165 20.37 -21.51 10.18
C GLU A 165 19.77 -22.18 8.94
N LEU A 166 20.44 -23.21 8.42
CA LEU A 166 20.07 -23.95 7.20
C LEU A 166 20.02 -25.45 7.45
N SER A 167 19.19 -26.16 6.68
CA SER A 167 19.11 -27.61 6.73
C SER A 167 20.30 -28.29 6.05
N THR A 168 20.80 -29.35 6.69
CA THR A 168 21.83 -30.26 6.14
C THR A 168 21.22 -31.47 5.42
N LEU A 169 19.90 -31.54 5.31
CA LEU A 169 19.23 -32.65 4.64
C LEU A 169 19.56 -32.63 3.14
N ALA A 170 19.89 -33.80 2.61
CA ALA A 170 20.18 -33.95 1.19
C ALA A 170 18.93 -33.64 0.35
N LYS A 171 19.14 -33.04 -0.82
CA LYS A 171 18.12 -32.83 -1.85
C LYS A 171 18.48 -33.69 -3.07
N GLU A 172 17.48 -34.17 -3.80
CA GLU A 172 17.69 -35.10 -4.91
C GLU A 172 18.34 -34.42 -6.13
N ASP A 173 18.01 -33.15 -6.36
CA ASP A 173 18.33 -32.38 -7.56
C ASP A 173 19.41 -31.31 -7.34
N ARG A 174 19.85 -31.09 -6.10
CA ARG A 174 20.85 -30.08 -5.73
C ARG A 174 21.52 -30.41 -4.38
N PRO A 175 22.64 -29.74 -4.02
CA PRO A 175 23.23 -29.85 -2.70
C PRO A 175 22.24 -29.48 -1.57
N SER A 176 22.56 -29.88 -0.34
CA SER A 176 21.83 -29.38 0.83
C SER A 176 21.91 -27.84 0.87
N ASP A 177 20.96 -27.17 1.53
CA ASP A 177 21.00 -25.70 1.59
C ASP A 177 22.27 -25.21 2.31
N THR A 178 22.75 -25.97 3.31
CA THR A 178 24.05 -25.76 3.95
C THR A 178 25.22 -25.84 2.96
N ASP A 179 25.35 -26.92 2.20
CA ASP A 179 26.47 -27.09 1.27
C ASP A 179 26.42 -26.06 0.13
N LEU A 180 25.21 -25.74 -0.34
CA LEU A 180 25.02 -24.73 -1.37
C LEU A 180 25.40 -23.34 -0.86
N PHE A 181 25.13 -23.01 0.41
CA PHE A 181 25.56 -21.73 1.00
C PHE A 181 27.08 -21.62 1.12
N ILE A 182 27.76 -22.70 1.49
CA ILE A 182 29.23 -22.76 1.54
C ILE A 182 29.81 -22.59 0.13
N GLN A 183 29.23 -23.24 -0.89
CA GLN A 183 29.64 -23.06 -2.27
C GLN A 183 29.39 -21.61 -2.73
N PHE A 184 28.22 -21.05 -2.40
CA PHE A 184 27.84 -19.70 -2.78
C PHE A 184 28.77 -18.65 -2.18
N SER A 185 29.17 -18.80 -0.91
CA SER A 185 30.13 -17.89 -0.25
C SER A 185 31.51 -17.86 -0.91
N GLN A 186 31.85 -18.86 -1.73
CA GLN A 186 33.11 -18.90 -2.48
C GLN A 186 32.96 -18.43 -3.93
N THR A 187 31.75 -18.49 -4.49
CA THR A 187 31.52 -18.37 -5.95
C THR A 187 30.64 -17.19 -6.35
N ALA A 188 29.95 -16.55 -5.41
CA ALA A 188 29.11 -15.39 -5.67
C ALA A 188 29.87 -14.25 -6.38
N ARG A 189 29.14 -13.45 -7.17
CA ARG A 189 29.68 -12.35 -7.99
C ARG A 189 30.74 -12.84 -8.96
N CYS A 190 30.44 -13.89 -9.73
CA CYS A 190 31.45 -14.63 -10.48
C CYS A 190 32.09 -13.85 -11.64
N LEU A 191 31.49 -12.71 -12.05
CA LEU A 191 32.06 -11.77 -13.02
C LEU A 191 33.08 -10.80 -12.38
N SER A 192 33.13 -10.70 -11.06
CA SER A 192 34.03 -9.83 -10.30
C SER A 192 35.43 -10.43 -10.20
N THR A 193 36.43 -9.57 -10.04
CA THR A 193 37.79 -9.98 -9.66
C THR A 193 37.82 -10.53 -8.23
N ASN A 194 37.01 -9.96 -7.33
CA ASN A 194 36.85 -10.40 -5.95
C ASN A 194 35.53 -11.16 -5.81
N LYS A 195 35.62 -12.49 -5.75
CA LYS A 195 34.47 -13.40 -5.67
C LYS A 195 34.19 -13.81 -4.22
N GLY A 196 32.94 -14.18 -3.96
CA GLY A 196 32.53 -14.71 -2.67
C GLY A 196 32.39 -13.64 -1.57
N PHE A 197 32.23 -14.11 -0.33
CA PHE A 197 32.08 -13.32 0.88
C PHE A 197 32.42 -14.19 2.12
N PRO A 198 32.81 -13.59 3.26
CA PRO A 198 33.19 -14.35 4.45
C PRO A 198 31.98 -14.97 5.15
N ILE A 199 32.16 -16.17 5.68
CA ILE A 199 31.22 -16.86 6.57
C ILE A 199 31.98 -17.48 7.75
N GLU A 200 31.34 -17.56 8.91
CA GLU A 200 31.86 -18.23 10.11
C GLU A 200 30.84 -19.27 10.59
N GLU A 201 31.20 -20.55 10.63
CA GLU A 201 30.33 -21.59 11.21
C GLU A 201 30.27 -21.42 12.74
N VAL A 202 29.06 -21.34 13.29
CA VAL A 202 28.81 -21.18 14.73
C VAL A 202 28.13 -22.41 15.31
N GLN A 203 28.04 -22.48 16.65
CA GLN A 203 27.47 -23.62 17.35
C GLN A 203 26.04 -23.94 16.86
N THR A 204 25.86 -25.18 16.40
CA THR A 204 24.57 -25.73 15.97
C THR A 204 23.68 -26.02 17.18
N LEU A 205 22.39 -25.65 17.09
CA LEU A 205 21.41 -25.85 18.17
C LEU A 205 20.40 -26.96 17.88
N LYS A 206 20.13 -27.27 16.61
CA LYS A 206 19.16 -28.27 16.16
C LYS A 206 19.84 -29.37 15.36
N SER A 207 19.36 -30.61 15.50
CA SER A 207 19.82 -31.71 14.64
C SER A 207 19.50 -31.43 13.16
N ASN A 208 20.34 -31.91 12.26
CA ASN A 208 20.20 -31.75 10.80
C ASN A 208 20.18 -30.29 10.31
N THR A 209 20.82 -29.38 11.06
CA THR A 209 21.03 -27.99 10.65
C THR A 209 22.48 -27.59 10.87
N LYS A 210 22.90 -26.52 10.19
CA LYS A 210 24.12 -25.78 10.50
C LYS A 210 23.82 -24.30 10.58
N ARG A 211 24.62 -23.58 11.37
CA ARG A 211 24.49 -22.14 11.60
C ARG A 211 25.74 -21.42 11.13
N PHE A 212 25.54 -20.30 10.43
CA PHE A 212 26.62 -19.47 9.91
C PHE A 212 26.39 -18.01 10.28
N LYS A 213 27.41 -17.36 10.84
CA LYS A 213 27.48 -15.91 10.95
C LYS A 213 27.96 -15.33 9.61
N ALA A 214 27.22 -14.37 9.08
CA ALA A 214 27.52 -13.71 7.81
C ALA A 214 26.84 -12.33 7.73
N PHE A 215 27.20 -11.51 6.75
CA PHE A 215 26.48 -10.27 6.47
C PHE A 215 25.06 -10.56 5.95
N TYR A 216 24.08 -9.83 6.47
CA TYR A 216 22.67 -10.02 6.14
C TYR A 216 22.41 -9.82 4.65
N THR A 217 23.14 -8.91 4.01
CA THR A 217 23.09 -8.68 2.57
C THR A 217 23.42 -9.95 1.78
N ASP A 218 24.50 -10.65 2.11
CA ASP A 218 24.90 -11.88 1.41
C ASP A 218 23.96 -13.06 1.73
N VAL A 219 23.44 -13.13 2.95
CA VAL A 219 22.41 -14.11 3.35
C VAL A 219 21.14 -13.95 2.51
N VAL A 220 20.65 -12.73 2.34
CA VAL A 220 19.43 -12.46 1.54
C VAL A 220 19.67 -12.72 0.06
N GLU A 221 20.84 -12.37 -0.46
CA GLU A 221 21.27 -12.69 -1.81
C GLU A 221 21.26 -14.20 -2.09
N PHE A 222 21.72 -15.01 -1.13
CA PHE A 222 21.64 -16.47 -1.20
C PHE A 222 20.18 -16.96 -1.19
N ILE A 223 19.40 -16.52 -0.21
CA ILE A 223 18.02 -16.99 0.01
C ILE A 223 17.13 -16.75 -1.22
N ARG A 224 17.31 -15.62 -1.92
CA ARG A 224 16.55 -15.28 -3.12
C ARG A 224 16.88 -16.19 -4.31
N ARG A 225 18.08 -16.79 -4.33
CA ARG A 225 18.62 -17.53 -5.48
C ARG A 225 18.72 -19.04 -5.29
N LYS A 226 18.79 -19.53 -4.05
CA LYS A 226 19.02 -20.97 -3.74
C LYS A 226 18.06 -21.92 -4.47
N ASP A 227 16.84 -21.48 -4.76
CA ASP A 227 15.79 -22.29 -5.39
C ASP A 227 15.82 -22.26 -6.92
N TYR A 228 16.76 -21.53 -7.54
CA TYR A 228 16.98 -21.49 -8.99
C TYR A 228 18.21 -22.30 -9.44
N TYR A 229 18.54 -23.37 -8.72
CA TYR A 229 19.76 -24.18 -8.93
C TYR A 229 19.92 -24.73 -10.36
N ALA A 230 18.83 -24.99 -11.07
CA ALA A 230 18.88 -25.43 -12.47
C ALA A 230 19.61 -24.44 -13.41
N ASN A 231 19.69 -23.16 -13.03
CA ASN A 231 20.41 -22.11 -13.76
C ASN A 231 21.51 -21.47 -12.90
N TRP A 232 22.11 -22.21 -11.96
CA TRP A 232 23.00 -21.67 -10.94
C TRP A 232 24.17 -20.84 -11.49
N ASP A 233 24.82 -21.28 -12.58
CA ASP A 233 25.93 -20.54 -13.19
C ASP A 233 25.53 -19.16 -13.74
N ILE A 234 24.26 -18.99 -14.13
CA ILE A 234 23.70 -17.70 -14.52
C ILE A 234 23.37 -16.89 -13.27
N GLU A 235 22.71 -17.49 -12.27
CA GLU A 235 22.35 -16.83 -11.01
C GLU A 235 23.56 -16.31 -10.23
N LEU A 236 24.74 -16.95 -10.36
CA LEU A 236 26.00 -16.51 -9.77
C LEU A 236 26.57 -15.22 -10.41
N GLN A 237 26.14 -14.89 -11.64
CA GLN A 237 26.53 -13.66 -12.34
C GLN A 237 25.74 -12.46 -11.84
N GLU A 238 24.59 -12.67 -11.21
CA GLU A 238 23.69 -11.60 -10.79
C GLU A 238 23.93 -11.19 -9.32
N GLU A 239 23.66 -9.91 -9.02
CA GLU A 239 23.48 -9.37 -7.68
C GLU A 239 22.16 -8.62 -7.66
N TYR A 240 21.21 -9.10 -6.87
CA TYR A 240 19.83 -8.62 -6.92
C TYR A 240 19.70 -7.26 -6.21
N GLY A 241 20.18 -7.14 -4.97
CA GLY A 241 20.05 -5.93 -4.15
C GLY A 241 21.14 -4.87 -4.38
N TYR A 242 20.85 -3.84 -5.18
CA TYR A 242 21.79 -2.73 -5.45
C TYR A 242 21.56 -1.47 -4.59
N PHE A 243 20.32 -1.22 -4.15
CA PHE A 243 19.98 -0.11 -3.24
C PHE A 243 19.11 -0.59 -2.08
N THR A 244 19.34 -0.04 -0.90
CA THR A 244 18.43 -0.10 0.24
C THR A 244 17.19 0.75 -0.05
N GLN A 245 16.10 0.51 0.69
CA GLN A 245 14.90 1.35 0.58
C GLN A 245 15.24 2.84 0.79
N LYS A 246 16.11 3.15 1.75
CA LYS A 246 16.55 4.52 2.01
C LYS A 246 17.32 5.12 0.82
N GLU A 247 18.23 4.36 0.21
CA GLU A 247 18.99 4.82 -0.96
C GLU A 247 18.08 5.05 -2.18
N PHE A 248 17.07 4.21 -2.41
CA PHE A 248 16.04 4.47 -3.41
C PHE A 248 15.28 5.77 -3.12
N GLU A 249 14.83 5.97 -1.89
CA GLU A 249 14.08 7.16 -1.47
C GLU A 249 14.92 8.44 -1.59
N ASP A 250 16.19 8.39 -1.17
CA ASP A 250 17.15 9.49 -1.30
C ASP A 250 17.41 9.81 -2.78
N THR A 251 17.66 8.78 -3.60
CA THR A 251 17.86 8.94 -5.05
C THR A 251 16.65 9.55 -5.74
N PHE A 252 15.43 9.07 -5.47
CA PHE A 252 14.21 9.62 -6.05
C PHE A 252 14.05 11.11 -5.68
N ARG A 253 14.27 11.44 -4.40
CA ARG A 253 14.24 12.82 -3.92
C ARG A 253 15.28 13.69 -4.63
N ASP A 254 16.52 13.20 -4.77
CA ASP A 254 17.63 13.91 -5.39
C ASP A 254 17.54 14.00 -6.91
N LEU A 255 16.70 13.20 -7.55
CA LEU A 255 16.35 13.35 -8.96
C LEU A 255 15.14 14.27 -9.18
N GLY A 256 14.48 14.73 -8.11
CA GLY A 256 13.31 15.59 -8.21
C GLY A 256 12.00 14.83 -8.45
N LEU A 257 11.92 13.59 -7.96
CA LEU A 257 10.68 12.83 -7.89
C LEU A 257 10.02 12.99 -6.52
N ARG A 258 8.71 13.19 -6.53
CA ARG A 258 7.84 13.04 -5.36
C ARG A 258 7.45 11.59 -5.23
N ILE A 259 7.86 10.95 -4.14
CA ILE A 259 7.52 9.55 -3.85
C ILE A 259 6.01 9.43 -3.63
N ILE A 260 5.35 8.64 -4.49
CA ILE A 260 3.95 8.25 -4.32
C ILE A 260 3.89 7.16 -3.26
N VAL A 261 4.69 6.10 -3.43
CA VAL A 261 4.85 5.01 -2.46
C VAL A 261 6.24 4.39 -2.61
N SER A 262 6.78 3.93 -1.50
CA SER A 262 8.05 3.19 -1.37
C SER A 262 7.79 2.01 -0.44
N THR A 263 7.94 0.78 -0.93
CA THR A 263 7.47 -0.41 -0.22
C THR A 263 8.34 -1.65 -0.47
N PRO A 264 8.80 -2.34 0.59
CA PRO A 264 9.19 -3.74 0.46
C PRO A 264 7.98 -4.57 0.03
N ILE A 265 8.22 -5.63 -0.74
CA ILE A 265 7.22 -6.60 -1.17
C ILE A 265 7.49 -7.94 -0.51
N TYR A 266 6.45 -8.49 0.11
CA TYR A 266 6.41 -9.81 0.73
C TYR A 266 5.45 -10.69 -0.06
N ASN A 267 5.94 -11.30 -1.15
CA ASN A 267 5.12 -12.16 -1.99
C ASN A 267 4.78 -13.45 -1.20
N GLN A 268 3.50 -13.64 -0.92
CA GLN A 268 3.02 -14.73 -0.08
C GLN A 268 3.29 -16.11 -0.67
N TRP A 269 3.30 -16.25 -2.00
CA TRP A 269 3.64 -17.51 -2.63
C TRP A 269 5.12 -17.86 -2.37
N ILE A 270 6.04 -16.91 -2.55
CA ILE A 270 7.46 -17.13 -2.24
C ILE A 270 7.64 -17.44 -0.75
N ILE A 271 6.99 -16.67 0.12
CA ILE A 271 7.10 -16.88 1.56
C ILE A 271 6.66 -18.29 1.95
N ASN A 272 5.47 -18.72 1.50
CA ASN A 272 4.90 -20.00 1.89
C ASN A 272 5.59 -21.21 1.23
N ASN A 273 6.19 -21.05 0.04
CA ASN A 273 6.76 -22.17 -0.71
C ASN A 273 8.31 -22.24 -0.66
N ARG A 274 9.00 -21.14 -0.33
CA ARG A 274 10.47 -21.06 -0.41
C ARG A 274 11.16 -20.59 0.86
N TYR A 275 10.47 -19.81 1.70
CA TYR A 275 11.06 -19.21 2.89
C TYR A 275 10.64 -19.94 4.18
N LYS A 276 9.33 -20.04 4.45
CA LYS A 276 8.82 -20.65 5.69
C LYS A 276 9.34 -22.09 5.84
N GLY A 277 10.00 -22.35 6.97
CA GLY A 277 10.57 -23.66 7.30
C GLY A 277 11.85 -24.03 6.53
N ALA A 278 12.29 -23.23 5.55
CA ALA A 278 13.50 -23.51 4.78
C ALA A 278 14.78 -22.97 5.44
N PHE A 279 14.66 -21.89 6.21
CA PHE A 279 15.76 -21.26 6.94
C PHE A 279 15.21 -20.49 8.15
N THR A 280 16.11 -20.11 9.06
CA THR A 280 15.82 -19.12 10.10
C THR A 280 16.97 -18.12 10.18
N ILE A 281 16.66 -16.84 10.35
CA ILE A 281 17.65 -15.77 10.48
C ILE A 281 17.55 -15.21 11.89
N TYR A 282 18.69 -15.12 12.56
CA TYR A 282 18.79 -14.58 13.90
C TYR A 282 19.64 -13.32 13.93
N ASP A 283 19.33 -12.42 14.87
CA ASP A 283 20.30 -11.41 15.30
C ASP A 283 21.48 -12.08 16.06
N LEU A 284 22.44 -11.27 16.50
CA LEU A 284 23.62 -11.78 17.21
C LEU A 284 23.27 -12.22 18.65
N GLU A 285 22.16 -11.73 19.19
CA GLU A 285 21.60 -12.09 20.48
C GLU A 285 20.83 -13.43 20.44
N GLY A 286 20.54 -13.94 19.24
CA GLY A 286 19.86 -15.21 19.01
C GLY A 286 18.34 -15.11 18.88
N ASN A 287 17.78 -13.91 18.72
CA ASN A 287 16.36 -13.70 18.45
C ASN A 287 16.09 -13.88 16.95
N ASP A 288 14.97 -14.55 16.62
CA ASP A 288 14.49 -14.65 15.25
C ASP A 288 14.03 -13.28 14.75
N ILE A 289 14.60 -12.82 13.63
CA ILE A 289 14.31 -11.52 13.04
C ILE A 289 13.32 -11.59 11.87
N GLY A 290 12.71 -12.75 11.65
CA GLY A 290 11.72 -12.96 10.62
C GLY A 290 12.29 -13.08 9.21
N LEU A 291 11.41 -12.88 8.22
CA LEU A 291 11.71 -13.13 6.81
C LEU A 291 12.10 -11.83 6.08
N PRO A 292 13.12 -11.87 5.20
CA PRO A 292 13.50 -10.71 4.40
C PRO A 292 12.46 -10.39 3.31
N PRO A 293 12.43 -9.17 2.77
CA PRO A 293 11.57 -8.83 1.65
C PRO A 293 11.96 -9.63 0.39
N THR A 294 10.93 -10.06 -0.35
CA THR A 294 11.07 -10.85 -1.59
C THR A 294 11.37 -9.99 -2.82
N ASN A 295 10.89 -8.75 -2.82
CA ASN A 295 11.06 -7.78 -3.89
C ASN A 295 10.80 -6.37 -3.31
N TYR A 296 10.70 -5.35 -4.16
CA TYR A 296 10.49 -3.97 -3.75
C TYR A 296 9.80 -3.18 -4.85
N LEU A 297 9.01 -2.18 -4.45
CA LEU A 297 8.40 -1.24 -5.37
C LEU A 297 8.56 0.18 -4.87
N ILE A 298 8.99 1.06 -5.76
CA ILE A 298 8.96 2.50 -5.55
C ILE A 298 8.36 3.17 -6.79
N ALA A 299 7.42 4.09 -6.56
CA ALA A 299 6.82 4.91 -7.59
C ALA A 299 7.01 6.40 -7.25
N GLY A 300 7.44 7.19 -8.23
CA GLY A 300 7.71 8.62 -8.06
C GLY A 300 7.13 9.44 -9.19
N GLU A 301 6.46 10.53 -8.87
CA GLU A 301 5.96 11.52 -9.83
C GLU A 301 6.99 12.64 -10.00
N LYS A 302 7.34 12.98 -11.25
CA LYS A 302 8.14 14.17 -11.54
C LYS A 302 7.30 15.41 -11.28
N VAL A 303 7.70 16.21 -10.30
CA VAL A 303 7.05 17.48 -10.00
C VAL A 303 8.07 18.60 -9.99
N THR A 304 7.71 19.72 -10.62
CA THR A 304 8.54 20.92 -10.59
C THR A 304 8.85 21.32 -9.13
N GLY A 305 10.14 21.42 -8.79
CA GLY A 305 10.57 21.77 -7.44
C GLY A 305 10.52 20.63 -6.41
N ALA A 306 10.32 19.36 -6.79
CA ALA A 306 10.12 18.25 -5.84
C ALA A 306 11.18 18.16 -4.72
N LYS A 307 12.45 18.46 -5.02
CA LYS A 307 13.54 18.54 -4.03
C LYS A 307 13.18 19.44 -2.85
N GLN A 308 12.50 20.54 -3.16
CA GLN A 308 12.11 21.56 -2.20
C GLN A 308 10.72 21.27 -1.58
N LEU A 309 9.92 20.41 -2.20
CA LEU A 309 8.58 20.09 -1.74
C LEU A 309 8.54 18.96 -0.70
N GLN A 310 9.64 18.65 -0.03
CA GLN A 310 9.66 17.63 1.03
C GLN A 310 9.09 18.20 2.33
N LEU A 311 8.11 17.53 2.93
CA LEU A 311 7.50 17.96 4.18
C LEU A 311 8.38 17.55 5.37
N THR A 312 8.77 18.52 6.18
CA THR A 312 9.58 18.31 7.39
C THR A 312 8.86 18.87 8.60
N ARG A 313 8.81 18.08 9.68
CA ARG A 313 8.31 18.53 10.98
C ARG A 313 9.43 19.21 11.79
N HIS A 314 9.13 20.35 12.39
CA HIS A 314 10.01 21.08 13.32
C HIS A 314 9.56 20.95 14.78
N LEU A 315 10.24 21.67 15.68
CA LEU A 315 10.02 21.61 17.13
C LEU A 315 8.57 21.93 17.53
N PRO A 316 8.09 21.34 18.63
CA PRO A 316 6.76 21.63 19.16
C PRO A 316 6.57 23.11 19.52
N LEU A 317 5.34 23.63 19.37
CA LEU A 317 4.96 25.00 19.71
C LEU A 317 3.99 25.06 20.90
N LEU A 318 4.09 26.12 21.71
CA LEU A 318 3.13 26.48 22.76
C LEU A 318 2.22 27.64 22.28
N SER A 319 0.91 27.42 22.10
CA SER A 319 -0.20 28.41 22.01
C SER A 319 -1.47 27.78 21.40
N THR A 320 -2.61 28.47 21.55
CA THR A 320 -4.04 28.17 21.26
C THR A 320 -4.36 26.82 20.58
N PRO A 321 -5.03 25.89 21.27
CA PRO A 321 -5.44 24.61 20.69
C PRO A 321 -6.51 24.81 19.60
N TYR A 322 -6.37 24.10 18.49
CA TYR A 322 -7.35 24.00 17.41
C TYR A 322 -8.33 22.85 17.65
N LEU A 323 -7.84 21.74 18.20
CA LEU A 323 -8.62 20.57 18.58
C LEU A 323 -9.24 20.77 19.97
N GLU A 324 -10.51 20.41 20.09
CA GLU A 324 -11.27 20.49 21.35
C GLU A 324 -11.28 19.13 22.05
N TYR A 325 -10.95 19.11 23.35
CA TYR A 325 -10.95 17.90 24.18
C TYR A 325 -12.18 17.85 25.06
N SER A 326 -12.69 16.64 25.24
CA SER A 326 -13.80 16.37 26.15
C SER A 326 -13.72 14.94 26.64
N SER A 327 -14.14 14.70 27.88
CA SER A 327 -14.15 13.37 28.48
C SER A 327 -15.57 12.96 28.87
N PHE A 328 -15.87 11.68 28.72
CA PHE A 328 -17.20 11.12 28.95
C PHE A 328 -17.14 9.87 29.81
N LEU A 329 -17.99 9.80 30.83
CA LEU A 329 -18.13 8.66 31.72
C LEU A 329 -19.26 7.77 31.20
N ASN A 330 -18.97 6.48 31.01
CA ASN A 330 -19.99 5.47 30.84
C ASN A 330 -20.64 5.18 32.20
N VAL A 331 -21.94 5.45 32.34
CA VAL A 331 -22.66 5.36 33.61
C VAL A 331 -22.88 3.91 34.06
N LYS A 332 -22.85 2.93 33.15
CA LYS A 332 -23.05 1.51 33.44
C LYS A 332 -21.78 0.84 33.95
N ASN A 333 -20.67 0.99 33.22
CA ASN A 333 -19.42 0.27 33.52
C ASN A 333 -18.31 1.16 34.15
N LYS A 334 -18.58 2.46 34.33
CA LYS A 334 -17.67 3.47 34.92
C LYS A 334 -16.38 3.72 34.13
N GLN A 335 -16.29 3.26 32.88
CA GLN A 335 -15.17 3.60 32.00
C GLN A 335 -15.24 5.06 31.55
N VAL A 336 -14.10 5.73 31.47
CA VAL A 336 -13.97 7.09 30.95
C VAL A 336 -13.33 7.06 29.56
N PHE A 337 -13.87 7.84 28.65
CA PHE A 337 -13.38 8.01 27.29
C PHE A 337 -12.93 9.45 27.08
N ASP A 338 -11.70 9.63 26.61
CA ASP A 338 -11.20 10.92 26.15
C ASP A 338 -11.44 11.04 24.64
N LEU A 339 -12.08 12.14 24.24
CA LEU A 339 -12.40 12.44 22.86
C LEU A 339 -11.76 13.74 22.41
N VAL A 340 -11.39 13.77 21.14
CA VAL A 340 -10.94 14.97 20.44
C VAL A 340 -11.84 15.25 19.23
N LYS A 341 -12.14 16.53 18.97
CA LYS A 341 -12.87 16.95 17.77
C LYS A 341 -12.24 18.16 17.12
N ARG A 342 -12.48 18.29 15.81
CA ARG A 342 -12.26 19.55 15.08
C ARG A 342 -13.42 20.52 15.39
N PRO A 343 -13.22 21.84 15.29
CA PRO A 343 -14.28 22.82 15.53
C PRO A 343 -15.48 22.68 14.58
N ASN A 344 -15.22 22.30 13.32
CA ASN A 344 -16.26 22.13 12.30
C ASN A 344 -16.44 20.66 11.94
N GLN A 345 -17.69 20.28 11.64
CA GLN A 345 -17.99 18.97 11.05
C GLN A 345 -17.43 18.86 9.62
N VAL A 346 -17.39 17.64 9.10
CA VAL A 346 -16.67 17.29 7.88
C VAL A 346 -17.65 16.76 6.85
N VAL A 347 -17.68 17.42 5.70
CA VAL A 347 -18.47 16.98 4.55
C VAL A 347 -17.50 16.57 3.45
N ASP A 348 -17.60 15.32 3.00
CA ASP A 348 -16.82 14.85 1.85
C ASP A 348 -17.66 15.00 0.58
N ILE A 349 -17.09 15.66 -0.43
CA ILE A 349 -17.72 15.88 -1.74
C ILE A 349 -17.05 14.94 -2.75
N LEU A 350 -17.86 14.16 -3.48
CA LEU A 350 -17.37 13.28 -4.55
C LEU A 350 -18.09 13.60 -5.87
N PRO A 351 -17.51 14.48 -6.71
CA PRO A 351 -18.02 14.70 -8.05
C PRO A 351 -17.71 13.51 -8.96
N TYR A 352 -18.66 13.10 -9.78
CA TYR A 352 -18.50 11.98 -10.70
C TYR A 352 -19.20 12.18 -12.03
N GLN A 353 -18.73 11.51 -13.08
CA GLN A 353 -19.36 11.45 -14.41
C GLN A 353 -19.01 10.16 -15.14
N TRP A 354 -19.83 9.81 -16.13
CA TRP A 354 -19.55 8.73 -17.06
C TRP A 354 -18.82 9.25 -18.28
N ILE A 355 -17.69 8.64 -18.62
CA ILE A 355 -16.93 8.92 -19.85
C ILE A 355 -16.60 7.58 -20.51
N GLU A 356 -17.10 7.35 -21.72
CA GLU A 356 -16.86 6.13 -22.50
C GLU A 356 -17.14 4.86 -21.67
N ASN A 357 -18.29 4.82 -20.99
CA ASN A 357 -18.74 3.76 -20.06
C ASN A 357 -17.90 3.57 -18.79
N ASN A 358 -16.87 4.38 -18.57
CA ASN A 358 -16.08 4.35 -17.35
C ASN A 358 -16.56 5.42 -16.38
N LEU A 359 -16.77 5.02 -15.12
CA LEU A 359 -17.13 5.94 -14.06
C LEU A 359 -15.88 6.71 -13.61
N LYS A 360 -15.88 8.02 -13.83
CA LYS A 360 -14.80 8.92 -13.42
C LYS A 360 -15.20 9.72 -12.20
N VAL A 361 -14.25 9.92 -11.28
CA VAL A 361 -14.42 10.74 -10.07
C VAL A 361 -13.39 11.87 -10.02
N ILE A 362 -13.72 12.98 -9.36
CA ILE A 362 -12.78 14.09 -9.14
C ILE A 362 -12.32 14.06 -7.69
N ALA A 363 -11.00 14.05 -7.49
CA ALA A 363 -10.37 14.08 -6.18
C ALA A 363 -9.16 15.02 -6.19
N LYS A 364 -8.62 15.33 -5.00
CA LYS A 364 -7.34 16.03 -4.88
C LYS A 364 -6.23 15.05 -5.25
N HIS A 365 -5.21 15.52 -5.96
CA HIS A 365 -4.00 14.78 -6.31
C HIS A 365 -2.79 15.49 -5.75
N GLY A 366 -1.96 14.76 -5.00
CA GLY A 366 -0.75 15.30 -4.39
C GLY A 366 -1.06 16.42 -3.39
N TYR A 367 -2.05 16.22 -2.52
CA TYR A 367 -2.40 17.19 -1.48
C TYR A 367 -1.54 16.98 -0.22
N PRO A 368 -1.00 18.04 0.41
CA PRO A 368 -0.12 17.89 1.57
C PRO A 368 -0.88 17.37 2.81
N ARG A 369 -0.47 16.17 3.26
CA ARG A 369 -0.87 15.49 4.50
C ARG A 369 0.37 15.05 5.28
N PRO A 370 1.01 15.97 6.02
CA PRO A 370 2.23 15.66 6.75
C PRO A 370 2.07 14.59 7.86
N LEU A 371 0.84 14.27 8.28
CA LEU A 371 0.63 13.28 9.33
C LEU A 371 0.92 11.83 8.88
N CYS A 372 0.88 11.50 7.58
CA CYS A 372 1.24 10.14 7.12
C CYS A 372 2.73 9.82 7.16
N ILE A 373 3.59 10.81 7.43
CA ILE A 373 5.05 10.60 7.50
C ILE A 373 5.56 10.59 8.95
N LEU A 374 4.68 10.67 9.95
CA LEU A 374 5.06 10.70 11.35
C LEU A 374 5.28 9.30 11.91
N THR A 375 6.37 9.15 12.68
CA THR A 375 6.74 7.91 13.38
C THR A 375 7.07 8.12 14.86
N GLU A 376 6.83 9.31 15.42
CA GLU A 376 7.25 9.66 16.79
C GLU A 376 6.68 8.76 17.89
N SER A 377 5.54 8.12 17.65
CA SER A 377 4.84 7.29 18.61
C SER A 377 4.68 5.84 18.15
N GLY A 378 5.39 5.41 17.09
CA GLY A 378 5.41 4.02 16.64
C GLY A 378 6.09 3.84 15.28
N GLN A 379 6.62 2.65 15.04
CA GLN A 379 7.21 2.30 13.75
C GLN A 379 6.15 2.05 12.67
N ILE A 380 6.58 2.14 11.41
CA ILE A 380 5.77 1.75 10.27
C ILE A 380 5.97 0.24 10.03
N LEU A 381 4.97 -0.56 10.40
CA LEU A 381 5.14 -2.03 10.50
C LEU A 381 5.46 -2.69 9.15
N ASP A 382 4.82 -2.23 8.08
CA ASP A 382 4.92 -2.77 6.71
C ASP A 382 6.03 -2.13 5.87
N GLY A 383 6.81 -1.20 6.45
CA GLY A 383 7.83 -0.45 5.72
C GLY A 383 7.30 0.47 4.61
N LYS A 384 5.98 0.60 4.41
CA LYS A 384 5.40 1.47 3.37
C LYS A 384 5.52 2.94 3.71
N ARG A 385 6.25 3.69 2.89
CA ARG A 385 6.52 5.12 3.07
C ARG A 385 5.96 5.97 1.94
N TYR A 386 5.62 7.21 2.27
CA TYR A 386 4.99 8.20 1.40
C TYR A 386 5.72 9.54 1.50
N SER A 387 5.57 10.42 0.51
CA SER A 387 6.16 11.77 0.55
C SER A 387 5.43 12.77 1.46
N GLY A 388 4.25 12.41 1.98
CA GLY A 388 3.36 13.36 2.64
C GLY A 388 2.40 14.07 1.68
N TYR A 389 2.41 13.74 0.38
CA TYR A 389 1.44 14.24 -0.59
C TYR A 389 0.62 13.06 -1.10
N ILE A 390 -0.68 13.08 -0.84
CA ILE A 390 -1.55 11.93 -1.14
C ILE A 390 -2.76 12.36 -1.96
N PRO A 391 -3.40 11.42 -2.69
CA PRO A 391 -4.76 11.61 -3.15
C PRO A 391 -5.75 11.64 -1.98
N GLU A 392 -6.79 12.46 -2.08
CA GLU A 392 -7.81 12.59 -1.04
C GLU A 392 -9.14 13.11 -1.62
N ALA A 393 -10.25 12.74 -0.98
CA ALA A 393 -11.56 13.32 -1.25
C ALA A 393 -11.62 14.86 -1.11
N LEU A 394 -12.62 15.48 -1.73
CA LEU A 394 -12.86 16.91 -1.59
C LEU A 394 -13.56 17.19 -0.25
N ALA A 395 -12.77 17.40 0.81
CA ALA A 395 -13.32 17.70 2.13
C ALA A 395 -13.64 19.21 2.32
N LEU A 396 -14.80 19.49 2.90
CA LEU A 396 -15.28 20.80 3.35
C LEU A 396 -15.60 20.78 4.85
N ALA A 397 -15.61 21.97 5.44
CA ALA A 397 -16.27 22.17 6.72
C ALA A 397 -17.78 22.21 6.47
N ASP A 398 -18.57 21.62 7.36
CA ASP A 398 -20.02 21.72 7.27
C ASP A 398 -20.46 23.20 7.35
N SER A 399 -21.19 23.64 6.34
CA SER A 399 -21.67 25.01 6.21
C SER A 399 -23.01 25.03 5.49
N ALA A 400 -23.82 26.05 5.80
CA ALA A 400 -25.16 26.21 5.23
C ALA A 400 -25.14 26.37 3.69
N ASP A 401 -24.00 26.77 3.11
CA ASP A 401 -23.80 26.91 1.66
C ASP A 401 -22.56 26.15 1.18
N TRP A 402 -22.55 24.84 1.41
CA TRP A 402 -21.47 23.97 0.91
C TRP A 402 -21.32 24.05 -0.62
N ALA A 403 -22.38 24.38 -1.37
CA ALA A 403 -22.36 24.54 -2.82
C ALA A 403 -21.52 25.74 -3.26
N GLU A 404 -21.68 26.89 -2.59
CA GLU A 404 -20.80 28.04 -2.79
C GLU A 404 -19.34 27.69 -2.46
N GLU A 405 -19.10 26.96 -1.37
CA GLU A 405 -17.75 26.52 -1.02
C GLU A 405 -17.13 25.57 -2.06
N VAL A 406 -17.91 24.65 -2.63
CA VAL A 406 -17.46 23.79 -3.74
C VAL A 406 -17.08 24.63 -4.95
N ALA A 407 -17.89 25.64 -5.31
CA ALA A 407 -17.59 26.54 -6.41
C ALA A 407 -16.31 27.35 -6.18
N GLN A 408 -16.17 27.95 -5.00
CA GLN A 408 -15.01 28.78 -4.66
C GLN A 408 -13.72 27.97 -4.53
N ARG A 409 -13.78 26.77 -3.93
CA ARG A 409 -12.58 25.97 -3.63
C ARG A 409 -12.15 25.06 -4.77
N PHE A 410 -13.11 24.54 -5.54
CA PHE A 410 -12.87 23.48 -6.52
C PHE A 410 -13.29 23.87 -7.93
N ASN A 411 -13.82 25.08 -8.14
CA ASN A 411 -14.28 25.54 -9.45
C ASN A 411 -15.32 24.57 -10.07
N ILE A 412 -16.22 24.06 -9.24
CA ILE A 412 -17.37 23.25 -9.63
C ILE A 412 -18.63 24.03 -9.24
N MET A 413 -19.25 24.72 -10.21
CA MET A 413 -20.43 25.55 -9.97
C MET A 413 -21.70 24.71 -9.90
N ALA A 414 -22.77 25.24 -9.29
CA ALA A 414 -24.09 24.59 -9.23
C ALA A 414 -24.62 24.15 -10.61
N LYS A 415 -24.29 24.87 -11.69
CA LYS A 415 -24.66 24.51 -13.07
C LYS A 415 -23.91 23.30 -13.66
N HIS A 416 -22.85 22.84 -13.00
CA HIS A 416 -21.99 21.75 -13.48
C HIS A 416 -22.42 20.37 -12.99
N TYR A 417 -23.33 20.31 -12.02
CA TYR A 417 -23.83 19.06 -11.47
C TYR A 417 -25.36 19.08 -11.37
N LEU A 418 -25.94 17.89 -11.31
CA LEU A 418 -27.37 17.67 -11.10
C LEU A 418 -27.72 17.82 -9.61
N ALA A 419 -28.84 17.27 -9.16
CA ALA A 419 -29.11 17.23 -7.73
C ALA A 419 -28.01 16.42 -6.99
N ALA A 420 -27.53 16.96 -5.87
CA ALA A 420 -26.59 16.23 -5.01
C ALA A 420 -27.27 14.97 -4.46
N GLU A 421 -26.56 13.86 -4.50
CA GLU A 421 -27.01 12.57 -3.98
C GLU A 421 -26.37 12.34 -2.61
N GLN A 422 -27.14 11.84 -1.66
CA GLN A 422 -26.62 11.49 -0.34
C GLN A 422 -25.72 10.25 -0.44
N GLY A 423 -24.47 10.39 0.01
CA GLY A 423 -23.51 9.29 0.16
C GLY A 423 -23.58 8.64 1.54
N LEU A 424 -22.51 7.98 1.95
CA LEU A 424 -22.40 7.38 3.28
C LEU A 424 -22.34 8.44 4.39
N SER A 425 -22.75 8.04 5.60
CA SER A 425 -22.44 8.75 6.84
C SER A 425 -21.83 7.80 7.85
N TYR A 426 -20.64 8.12 8.36
CA TYR A 426 -19.88 7.23 9.22
C TYR A 426 -18.98 7.99 10.20
N TYR A 427 -18.53 7.29 11.24
CA TYR A 427 -17.54 7.74 12.20
C TYR A 427 -16.18 7.15 11.84
N THR A 428 -15.14 7.98 11.76
CA THR A 428 -13.82 7.55 11.28
C THR A 428 -13.07 6.70 12.30
N SER A 429 -13.07 7.11 13.57
CA SER A 429 -12.54 6.33 14.71
C SER A 429 -13.23 6.76 16.03
N PRO A 430 -14.48 6.31 16.27
CA PRO A 430 -15.36 6.84 17.32
C PRO A 430 -14.90 6.52 18.76
N GLY A 431 -13.83 5.74 18.94
CA GLY A 431 -13.23 5.45 20.25
C GLY A 431 -12.34 6.57 20.80
N GLY A 432 -11.93 7.53 19.97
CA GLY A 432 -11.10 8.66 20.39
C GLY A 432 -11.32 9.94 19.57
N ILE A 433 -11.92 9.84 18.38
CA ILE A 433 -12.17 10.98 17.50
C ILE A 433 -13.69 11.19 17.40
N ASN A 434 -14.15 12.33 17.93
CA ASN A 434 -15.52 12.79 17.77
C ASN A 434 -15.66 13.49 16.40
N GLU A 435 -15.70 12.68 15.36
CA GLU A 435 -15.82 13.10 13.97
C GLU A 435 -16.82 12.20 13.25
N ARG A 436 -17.92 12.81 12.82
CA ARG A 436 -18.87 12.20 11.89
C ARG A 436 -18.64 12.81 10.51
N VAL A 437 -18.48 11.97 9.52
CA VAL A 437 -18.37 12.35 8.12
C VAL A 437 -19.72 12.13 7.45
N VAL A 438 -20.12 13.07 6.61
CA VAL A 438 -21.26 12.94 5.70
C VAL A 438 -20.76 13.16 4.29
N ALA A 439 -21.05 12.23 3.39
CA ALA A 439 -20.66 12.35 1.99
C ALA A 439 -21.81 12.88 1.12
N GLN A 440 -21.47 13.74 0.16
CA GLN A 440 -22.36 14.23 -0.89
C GLN A 440 -21.76 13.90 -2.25
N TYR A 441 -22.50 13.18 -3.08
CA TYR A 441 -22.07 12.82 -4.43
C TYR A 441 -22.66 13.81 -5.42
N LEU A 442 -21.82 14.34 -6.30
CA LEU A 442 -22.23 15.35 -7.28
C LEU A 442 -22.21 14.71 -8.68
N PRO A 443 -23.37 14.28 -9.23
CA PRO A 443 -23.44 13.80 -10.60
C PRO A 443 -23.18 15.00 -11.53
N LEU A 444 -22.04 15.02 -12.21
CA LEU A 444 -21.69 16.10 -13.12
C LEU A 444 -22.52 16.00 -14.41
N THR A 445 -22.87 17.14 -15.00
CA THR A 445 -23.60 17.21 -16.26
C THR A 445 -22.72 16.75 -17.43
N ASP A 446 -23.30 16.18 -18.48
CA ASP A 446 -22.56 15.71 -19.67
C ASP A 446 -21.71 16.80 -20.36
N ASN A 447 -22.11 18.08 -20.21
CA ASN A 447 -21.37 19.22 -20.77
C ASN A 447 -20.16 19.64 -19.91
N PHE A 448 -19.93 19.01 -18.76
CA PHE A 448 -18.84 19.35 -17.86
C PHE A 448 -17.51 18.83 -18.40
N ASN A 449 -16.74 19.74 -18.99
CA ASN A 449 -15.38 19.43 -19.42
C ASN A 449 -14.39 19.69 -18.27
N PHE A 450 -13.87 18.61 -17.69
CA PHE A 450 -12.88 18.70 -16.62
C PHE A 450 -11.58 19.35 -17.13
N LYS A 451 -11.16 20.42 -16.47
CA LYS A 451 -9.85 21.05 -16.70
C LYS A 451 -9.02 20.91 -15.42
N PRO A 452 -7.85 20.25 -15.46
CA PRO A 452 -6.96 20.21 -14.32
C PRO A 452 -6.66 21.62 -13.81
N SER A 453 -6.85 21.83 -12.52
CA SER A 453 -6.62 23.12 -11.88
C SER A 453 -5.87 22.93 -10.57
N GLY A 454 -4.94 23.84 -10.27
CA GLY A 454 -4.35 23.91 -8.94
C GLY A 454 -5.40 24.22 -7.88
N LEU A 455 -5.14 23.82 -6.64
CA LEU A 455 -6.00 24.19 -5.52
C LEU A 455 -5.67 25.61 -5.01
N PRO A 456 -6.65 26.35 -4.46
CA PRO A 456 -6.42 27.70 -3.95
C PRO A 456 -5.37 27.73 -2.83
N LYS A 457 -4.36 28.60 -2.97
CA LYS A 457 -3.24 28.74 -2.01
C LYS A 457 -3.63 29.30 -0.64
N ALA A 458 -4.79 29.94 -0.53
CA ALA A 458 -5.08 30.88 0.55
C ALA A 458 -5.31 30.26 1.96
N ARG A 459 -5.28 28.93 2.14
CA ARG A 459 -5.86 28.31 3.35
C ARG A 459 -4.99 27.33 4.15
N THR A 460 -3.75 27.04 3.73
CA THR A 460 -2.98 25.91 4.30
C THR A 460 -1.52 26.21 4.61
N GLY A 461 -0.99 27.39 4.28
CA GLY A 461 0.40 27.77 4.55
C GLY A 461 1.47 27.13 3.66
N PHE A 462 1.15 26.03 2.97
CA PHE A 462 2.02 25.41 1.97
C PHE A 462 1.93 26.08 0.59
N LYS A 463 3.01 26.04 -0.20
CA LYS A 463 3.00 26.59 -1.57
C LYS A 463 2.50 25.58 -2.59
N ASP A 464 2.81 24.29 -2.45
CA ASP A 464 2.19 23.25 -3.28
C ASP A 464 0.98 22.64 -2.59
N MET A 465 -0.16 22.82 -3.23
CA MET A 465 -1.44 22.27 -2.79
C MET A 465 -1.88 21.08 -3.63
N GLY A 466 -1.05 20.66 -4.58
CA GLY A 466 -1.44 19.72 -5.61
C GLY A 466 -2.48 20.32 -6.55
N CYS A 467 -3.30 19.45 -7.12
CA CYS A 467 -4.33 19.83 -8.07
C CYS A 467 -5.60 19.01 -7.90
N LEU A 468 -6.68 19.45 -8.55
CA LEU A 468 -7.77 18.56 -8.86
C LEU A 468 -7.35 17.63 -10.00
N LYS A 469 -7.73 16.37 -9.88
CA LYS A 469 -7.52 15.36 -10.91
C LYS A 469 -8.79 14.54 -11.07
N GLN A 470 -9.10 14.23 -12.31
CA GLN A 470 -10.11 13.25 -12.66
C GLN A 470 -9.45 11.87 -12.70
N TYR A 471 -10.04 10.93 -11.99
CA TYR A 471 -9.59 9.55 -11.91
C TYR A 471 -10.64 8.61 -12.45
N ASP A 472 -10.19 7.47 -12.92
CA ASP A 472 -11.03 6.29 -13.06
C ASP A 472 -11.32 5.69 -11.68
N ALA A 473 -12.59 5.47 -11.35
CA ALA A 473 -13.02 4.99 -10.04
C ALA A 473 -12.51 3.57 -9.75
N ILE A 474 -12.55 2.69 -10.75
CA ILE A 474 -12.05 1.31 -10.65
C ILE A 474 -10.53 1.34 -10.44
N GLN A 475 -9.84 2.18 -11.19
CA GLN A 475 -8.39 2.32 -11.08
C GLN A 475 -7.96 2.80 -9.68
N LEU A 476 -8.69 3.74 -9.08
CA LEU A 476 -8.43 4.19 -7.71
C LEU A 476 -8.59 3.08 -6.66
N LEU A 477 -9.58 2.19 -6.81
CA LEU A 477 -9.70 1.03 -5.92
C LEU A 477 -8.52 0.06 -6.07
N ASN A 478 -8.01 -0.14 -7.28
CA ASN A 478 -6.79 -0.92 -7.48
C ASN A 478 -5.59 -0.22 -6.80
N THR A 479 -5.50 1.10 -6.88
CA THR A 479 -4.48 1.91 -6.18
C THR A 479 -4.59 1.79 -4.65
N ALA A 480 -5.79 1.64 -4.08
CA ALA A 480 -5.97 1.38 -2.65
C ALA A 480 -5.46 0.00 -2.25
N GLN A 481 -5.75 -1.03 -3.06
CA GLN A 481 -5.30 -2.40 -2.83
C GLN A 481 -3.78 -2.59 -2.94
N THR A 482 -3.06 -1.69 -3.62
CA THR A 482 -1.58 -1.68 -3.64
C THR A 482 -0.97 -0.80 -2.54
N GLY A 483 -1.81 -0.05 -1.81
CA GLY A 483 -1.41 0.81 -0.70
C GLY A 483 -0.93 2.20 -1.14
N ALA A 484 -1.21 2.60 -2.38
CA ALA A 484 -0.87 3.92 -2.91
C ALA A 484 -1.99 4.95 -2.73
N LEU A 485 -3.24 4.51 -2.57
CA LEU A 485 -4.33 5.31 -2.01
C LEU A 485 -4.51 4.88 -0.56
N VAL A 486 -4.14 5.76 0.35
CA VAL A 486 -4.08 5.45 1.78
C VAL A 486 -5.19 6.10 2.60
N GLU A 487 -5.97 6.97 1.95
CA GLU A 487 -7.01 7.75 2.60
C GLU A 487 -8.33 6.98 2.59
N ALA A 488 -8.77 6.57 3.78
CA ALA A 488 -9.90 5.69 4.00
C ALA A 488 -11.23 6.23 3.44
N ARG A 489 -11.45 7.54 3.56
CA ARG A 489 -12.74 8.16 3.22
C ARG A 489 -12.96 8.18 1.71
N LEU A 490 -11.91 8.43 0.93
CA LEU A 490 -11.99 8.33 -0.53
C LEU A 490 -12.26 6.89 -0.97
N GLU A 491 -11.56 5.90 -0.39
CA GLU A 491 -11.78 4.48 -0.70
C GLU A 491 -13.24 4.06 -0.42
N LEU A 492 -13.76 4.37 0.78
CA LEU A 492 -15.13 4.07 1.19
C LEU A 492 -16.17 4.63 0.21
N ASN A 493 -16.03 5.90 -0.14
CA ASN A 493 -16.98 6.57 -1.00
C ASN A 493 -16.93 6.06 -2.45
N ILE A 494 -15.77 5.60 -2.92
CA ILE A 494 -15.68 4.96 -4.24
C ILE A 494 -16.39 3.61 -4.23
N TYR A 495 -16.16 2.76 -3.22
CA TYR A 495 -16.87 1.48 -3.10
C TYR A 495 -18.39 1.67 -3.10
N TYR A 496 -18.88 2.58 -2.26
CA TYR A 496 -20.31 2.82 -2.16
C TYR A 496 -20.90 3.43 -3.43
N LEU A 497 -20.20 4.36 -4.08
CA LEU A 497 -20.61 4.91 -5.37
C LEU A 497 -20.73 3.81 -6.44
N LEU A 498 -19.75 2.91 -6.55
CA LEU A 498 -19.80 1.79 -7.50
C LEU A 498 -20.98 0.86 -7.20
N ALA A 499 -21.25 0.57 -5.93
CA ALA A 499 -22.41 -0.23 -5.52
C ALA A 499 -23.73 0.45 -5.91
N GLN A 500 -23.90 1.74 -5.60
CA GLN A 500 -25.10 2.52 -5.96
C GLN A 500 -25.31 2.59 -7.47
N LYS A 501 -24.24 2.71 -8.25
CA LYS A 501 -24.29 2.77 -9.72
C LYS A 501 -24.24 1.40 -10.39
N LYS A 502 -24.26 0.32 -9.61
CA LYS A 502 -24.22 -1.08 -10.08
C LYS A 502 -23.04 -1.35 -11.02
N VAL A 503 -21.91 -0.71 -10.75
CA VAL A 503 -20.66 -0.94 -11.49
C VAL A 503 -19.99 -2.18 -10.91
N GLU A 504 -19.49 -3.05 -11.79
CA GLU A 504 -18.74 -4.21 -11.35
C GLU A 504 -17.40 -3.80 -10.72
N LEU A 505 -17.09 -4.41 -9.57
CA LEU A 505 -15.79 -4.22 -8.94
C LEU A 505 -14.70 -4.89 -9.79
N PRO A 506 -13.46 -4.35 -9.78
CA PRO A 506 -12.35 -4.99 -10.46
C PRO A 506 -11.99 -6.34 -9.83
N LYS A 507 -10.95 -6.97 -10.37
CA LYS A 507 -10.34 -8.11 -9.72
C LYS A 507 -9.67 -7.72 -8.41
N TRP A 508 -9.92 -8.51 -7.38
CA TRP A 508 -9.19 -8.41 -6.10
C TRP A 508 -7.72 -8.75 -6.30
N LEU A 509 -6.83 -7.84 -5.88
CA LEU A 509 -5.38 -7.93 -5.99
C LEU A 509 -4.71 -8.45 -4.71
N GLY A 510 -5.45 -8.51 -3.60
CA GLY A 510 -4.95 -9.02 -2.32
C GLY A 510 -4.95 -10.55 -2.23
N GLU A 511 -4.70 -11.06 -1.03
CA GLU A 511 -4.76 -12.50 -0.76
C GLU A 511 -6.15 -13.07 -1.04
N GLN A 512 -6.22 -14.33 -1.49
CA GLN A 512 -7.50 -15.02 -1.65
C GLN A 512 -8.08 -15.36 -0.27
N LEU A 513 -9.28 -14.85 -0.02
CA LEU A 513 -9.99 -15.00 1.25
C LEU A 513 -11.09 -16.04 1.09
N THR A 514 -10.89 -17.21 1.69
CA THR A 514 -11.87 -18.30 1.68
C THR A 514 -12.30 -18.57 3.12
N PRO A 515 -13.55 -18.26 3.50
CA PRO A 515 -14.09 -18.57 4.82
C PRO A 515 -14.05 -20.07 5.11
N GLU A 516 -13.67 -20.44 6.33
CA GLU A 516 -13.73 -21.83 6.79
C GLU A 516 -15.17 -22.24 7.12
N GLN A 517 -15.51 -23.49 6.82
CA GLN A 517 -16.80 -24.08 7.17
C GLN A 517 -16.87 -24.31 8.69
N ILE A 518 -18.01 -23.97 9.29
CA ILE A 518 -18.37 -24.33 10.66
C ILE A 518 -19.68 -25.12 10.66
N ASP A 519 -19.81 -26.04 11.61
CA ASP A 519 -20.96 -26.94 11.71
C ASP A 519 -22.10 -26.39 12.58
N ASP A 520 -21.77 -25.53 13.55
CA ASP A 520 -22.74 -24.91 14.46
C ASP A 520 -22.40 -23.43 14.66
N LEU A 521 -23.41 -22.57 14.52
CA LEU A 521 -23.27 -21.13 14.61
C LEU A 521 -24.56 -20.50 15.16
N SER A 522 -24.44 -19.78 16.27
CA SER A 522 -25.53 -18.96 16.80
C SER A 522 -25.63 -17.67 16.00
N VAL A 523 -26.52 -17.67 15.00
CA VAL A 523 -26.72 -16.53 14.10
C VAL A 523 -27.58 -15.44 14.74
N THR A 524 -27.37 -14.19 14.31
CA THR A 524 -28.12 -13.01 14.77
C THR A 524 -28.68 -12.28 13.55
N ASN A 525 -29.98 -11.94 13.56
CA ASN A 525 -30.56 -11.09 12.51
C ASN A 525 -30.08 -9.65 12.68
N LEU A 526 -29.73 -8.98 11.58
CA LEU A 526 -29.21 -7.62 11.63
C LEU A 526 -30.24 -6.61 12.18
N SER A 527 -31.53 -6.79 11.89
CA SER A 527 -32.59 -5.91 12.40
C SER A 527 -32.64 -5.87 13.92
N ASP A 528 -32.46 -7.02 14.57
CA ASP A 528 -32.62 -7.19 16.01
C ASP A 528 -31.55 -6.43 16.80
N ILE A 529 -30.39 -6.18 16.18
CA ILE A 529 -29.28 -5.39 16.75
C ILE A 529 -29.33 -3.93 16.29
N LEU A 530 -29.73 -3.64 15.04
CA LEU A 530 -29.85 -2.27 14.54
C LEU A 530 -30.96 -1.47 15.23
N ASP A 531 -32.01 -2.11 15.73
CA ASP A 531 -33.12 -1.43 16.42
C ASP A 531 -32.82 -1.10 17.88
N GLN A 532 -31.75 -1.65 18.44
CA GLN A 532 -31.37 -1.40 19.83
C GLN A 532 -30.89 0.05 20.02
N ARG A 533 -31.25 0.64 21.16
CA ARG A 533 -30.86 2.00 21.53
C ARG A 533 -30.37 2.01 22.97
N ALA A 534 -29.30 2.75 23.23
CA ALA A 534 -28.83 3.02 24.59
C ALA A 534 -28.33 4.46 24.73
N LYS A 535 -28.36 4.96 25.97
CA LYS A 535 -27.74 6.23 26.36
C LYS A 535 -26.96 5.98 27.63
N GLU A 536 -25.65 5.86 27.48
CA GLU A 536 -24.76 5.41 28.54
C GLU A 536 -23.71 6.44 28.93
N TYR A 537 -23.62 7.57 28.24
CA TYR A 537 -22.53 8.53 28.44
C TYR A 537 -23.01 9.86 28.99
N ILE A 538 -22.26 10.41 29.93
CA ILE A 538 -22.40 11.78 30.43
C ILE A 538 -21.04 12.50 30.39
N PRO A 539 -21.01 13.82 30.14
CA PRO A 539 -19.77 14.59 30.27
C PRO A 539 -19.18 14.46 31.67
N THR A 540 -17.85 14.38 31.77
CA THR A 540 -17.12 14.34 33.04
C THR A 540 -15.87 15.22 32.96
N ALA A 541 -15.44 15.73 34.12
CA ALA A 541 -14.14 16.40 34.25
C ALA A 541 -12.98 15.40 34.47
N GLU A 542 -13.30 14.14 34.78
CA GLU A 542 -12.31 13.07 34.89
C GLU A 542 -11.75 12.71 33.51
N THR A 543 -10.43 12.53 33.41
CA THR A 543 -9.75 12.11 32.19
C THR A 543 -8.84 10.92 32.48
N VAL A 544 -8.72 10.01 31.52
CA VAL A 544 -7.78 8.88 31.58
C VAL A 544 -6.47 9.18 30.84
N ASN A 545 -6.35 10.39 30.28
CA ASN A 545 -5.23 10.85 29.46
C ASN A 545 -4.86 9.84 28.36
N PHE A 546 -5.87 9.21 27.75
CA PHE A 546 -5.65 8.20 26.72
C PHE A 546 -5.02 8.81 25.45
N LEU A 547 -5.41 10.04 25.12
CA LEU A 547 -4.90 10.80 23.98
C LEU A 547 -3.87 11.84 24.44
N THR A 548 -2.76 11.91 23.71
CA THR A 548 -1.78 12.98 23.80
C THR A 548 -1.82 13.79 22.52
N THR A 549 -1.68 15.11 22.64
CA THR A 549 -1.71 16.00 21.49
C THR A 549 -0.46 16.82 21.37
N ARG A 550 -0.12 17.10 20.12
CA ARG A 550 1.09 17.80 19.75
C ARG A 550 0.77 18.82 18.69
N ARG A 551 1.49 19.93 18.77
CA ARG A 551 1.44 21.00 17.79
C ARG A 551 2.84 21.20 17.25
N ALA A 552 2.99 21.11 15.93
CA ALA A 552 4.29 21.23 15.28
C ALA A 552 4.18 22.04 13.99
N VAL A 553 5.27 22.72 13.64
CA VAL A 553 5.42 23.36 12.33
C VAL A 553 5.80 22.28 11.32
N PHE A 554 5.11 22.24 10.20
CA PHE A 554 5.44 21.45 9.03
C PHE A 554 5.83 22.41 7.92
N ALA A 555 7.01 22.22 7.31
CA ALA A 555 7.52 23.10 6.27
C ALA A 555 7.89 22.32 5.01
N GLU A 556 7.74 22.96 3.85
CA GLU A 556 8.34 22.49 2.60
C GLU A 556 9.84 22.85 2.62
N ARG A 557 10.69 21.83 2.51
CA ARG A 557 12.15 21.96 2.64
C ARG A 557 12.73 22.97 1.63
N GLY A 558 13.39 24.02 2.09
CA GLY A 558 14.06 24.97 1.18
C GLY A 558 13.09 25.84 0.37
N ILE A 559 11.83 25.91 0.79
CA ILE A 559 10.86 26.89 0.30
C ILE A 559 10.56 27.89 1.41
N ASP A 560 11.05 29.12 1.26
CA ASP A 560 10.85 30.16 2.27
C ASP A 560 9.38 30.49 2.46
N ASN A 561 8.99 30.69 3.72
CA ASN A 561 7.62 31.00 4.15
C ASN A 561 6.57 29.98 3.67
N SER A 562 6.97 28.72 3.47
CA SER A 562 6.04 27.63 3.19
C SER A 562 5.97 26.68 4.37
N ASN A 563 5.13 27.04 5.33
CA ASN A 563 4.93 26.23 6.52
C ASN A 563 3.52 26.39 7.07
N VAL A 564 3.10 25.39 7.83
CA VAL A 564 1.83 25.36 8.54
C VAL A 564 2.05 24.80 9.92
N VAL A 565 1.31 25.31 10.89
CA VAL A 565 1.24 24.69 12.21
C VAL A 565 0.05 23.75 12.23
N LEU A 566 0.30 22.46 12.41
CA LEU A 566 -0.76 21.47 12.63
C LEU A 566 -0.77 21.03 14.08
N GLU A 567 -1.97 20.86 14.61
CA GLU A 567 -2.22 20.13 15.83
C GLU A 567 -2.75 18.74 15.49
N TYR A 568 -2.22 17.71 16.12
CA TYR A 568 -2.57 16.31 15.89
C TYR A 568 -2.61 15.54 17.21
N THR A 569 -3.33 14.42 17.19
CA THR A 569 -3.54 13.56 18.35
C THR A 569 -3.13 12.12 18.09
N TYR A 570 -2.64 11.43 19.12
CA TYR A 570 -2.29 10.03 19.08
C TYR A 570 -2.38 9.42 20.50
N PRO A 571 -2.45 8.09 20.65
CA PRO A 571 -2.52 7.45 21.96
C PRO A 571 -1.27 7.71 22.82
N THR A 572 -1.44 8.02 24.09
CA THR A 572 -0.33 8.29 25.03
C THR A 572 0.55 7.05 25.23
N ASN A 573 -0.07 5.92 25.53
CA ASN A 573 0.59 4.69 25.96
C ASN A 573 0.67 3.60 24.87
N TYR A 574 -0.08 3.75 23.78
CA TYR A 574 -0.08 2.82 22.65
C TYR A 574 0.70 3.39 21.47
N SER A 575 0.94 2.58 20.46
CA SER A 575 1.49 3.05 19.20
C SER A 575 0.41 3.72 18.34
N ILE A 576 0.83 4.30 17.22
CA ILE A 576 -0.08 4.81 16.18
C ILE A 576 -0.74 3.69 15.36
N ASN A 577 -0.37 2.43 15.61
CA ASN A 577 -0.83 1.31 14.82
C ASN A 577 -2.04 0.65 15.47
N THR A 578 -3.04 0.35 14.65
CA THR A 578 -4.25 -0.37 15.03
C THR A 578 -4.34 -1.62 14.16
N VAL A 579 -4.69 -2.75 14.75
CA VAL A 579 -5.10 -3.92 13.97
C VAL A 579 -6.62 -4.05 14.03
N THR A 580 -7.24 -4.32 12.90
CA THR A 580 -8.67 -4.66 12.80
C THR A 580 -8.78 -6.08 12.31
N VAL A 581 -9.65 -6.88 12.94
CA VAL A 581 -9.86 -8.27 12.57
C VAL A 581 -11.32 -8.46 12.21
N LEU A 582 -11.58 -9.10 11.07
CA LEU A 582 -12.91 -9.46 10.59
C LEU A 582 -13.09 -10.97 10.78
N PRO A 583 -13.78 -11.43 11.85
CA PRO A 583 -14.10 -12.84 12.02
C PRO A 583 -15.09 -13.30 10.97
N VAL A 584 -14.78 -14.39 10.27
CA VAL A 584 -15.64 -14.91 9.20
C VAL A 584 -15.75 -16.44 9.27
N TYR A 585 -16.97 -16.94 9.11
CA TYR A 585 -17.25 -18.35 8.87
C TYR A 585 -18.17 -18.55 7.67
N LYS A 586 -18.13 -19.76 7.12
CA LYS A 586 -19.16 -20.30 6.25
C LYS A 586 -20.06 -21.24 7.04
N TYR A 587 -21.35 -20.98 7.08
CA TYR A 587 -22.35 -21.79 7.79
C TYR A 587 -23.55 -22.01 6.85
N ASN A 588 -24.00 -23.26 6.70
CA ASN A 588 -25.07 -23.63 5.76
C ASN A 588 -24.89 -23.07 4.32
N GLN A 589 -23.66 -23.13 3.81
CA GLN A 589 -23.25 -22.60 2.49
C GLN A 589 -23.22 -21.06 2.37
N GLU A 590 -23.63 -20.33 3.40
CA GLU A 590 -23.66 -18.86 3.44
C GLU A 590 -22.51 -18.32 4.27
N VAL A 591 -22.15 -17.05 4.05
CA VAL A 591 -21.05 -16.39 4.77
C VAL A 591 -21.60 -15.55 5.90
N TYR A 592 -21.02 -15.69 7.09
CA TYR A 592 -21.38 -14.96 8.29
C TYR A 592 -20.18 -14.18 8.81
N ILE A 593 -20.44 -12.94 9.25
CA ILE A 593 -19.46 -12.02 9.81
C ILE A 593 -19.72 -11.86 11.30
N GLY A 594 -18.67 -12.00 12.11
CA GLY A 594 -18.73 -11.74 13.55
C GLY A 594 -18.56 -10.25 13.84
N LEU A 595 -19.61 -9.63 14.39
CA LEU A 595 -19.65 -8.20 14.73
C LEU A 595 -19.64 -7.98 16.25
N GLU A 596 -18.99 -6.90 16.67
CA GLU A 596 -19.14 -6.37 18.02
C GLU A 596 -20.26 -5.33 18.03
N GLN A 597 -21.02 -5.27 19.13
CA GLN A 597 -21.89 -4.14 19.42
C GLN A 597 -21.30 -3.35 20.59
N ARG A 598 -20.65 -2.23 20.28
CA ARG A 598 -19.99 -1.40 21.28
C ARG A 598 -20.88 -0.23 21.67
N SER A 599 -20.84 0.12 22.96
CA SER A 599 -21.34 1.41 23.44
C SER A 599 -20.21 2.42 23.39
N LEU A 600 -20.38 3.53 22.69
CA LEU A 600 -19.38 4.60 22.54
C LEU A 600 -20.02 5.99 22.70
N PRO A 601 -19.26 6.99 23.20
CA PRO A 601 -19.80 8.34 23.39
C PRO A 601 -20.09 9.06 22.07
N VAL A 602 -19.28 8.86 21.02
CA VAL A 602 -19.39 9.60 19.75
C VAL A 602 -20.74 9.38 19.05
N PRO A 603 -21.22 8.13 18.82
CA PRO A 603 -22.56 7.90 18.30
C PRO A 603 -23.66 8.61 19.11
N GLN A 604 -23.55 8.59 20.44
CA GLN A 604 -24.54 9.22 21.32
C GLN A 604 -24.60 10.74 21.12
N LEU A 605 -23.43 11.38 20.95
CA LEU A 605 -23.35 12.83 20.75
C LEU A 605 -23.98 13.31 19.44
N HIS A 606 -24.04 12.45 18.42
CA HIS A 606 -24.52 12.81 17.08
C HIS A 606 -25.91 12.28 16.75
N GLN A 607 -26.32 11.16 17.36
CA GLN A 607 -27.55 10.44 17.03
C GLN A 607 -28.36 10.01 18.25
N ASP A 608 -27.96 10.43 19.46
CA ASP A 608 -28.68 10.13 20.70
C ASP A 608 -28.82 8.61 20.99
N ASN A 609 -27.88 7.82 20.45
CA ASN A 609 -27.71 6.39 20.64
C ASN A 609 -26.23 6.06 20.81
N SER A 610 -25.82 5.43 21.91
CA SER A 610 -24.42 5.04 22.14
C SER A 610 -24.01 3.74 21.45
N LEU A 611 -24.97 2.90 21.03
CA LEU A 611 -24.69 1.60 20.43
C LEU A 611 -24.23 1.75 18.98
N LEU A 612 -23.16 1.05 18.64
CA LEU A 612 -22.55 1.03 17.31
C LEU A 612 -22.10 -0.39 16.97
N LEU A 613 -22.45 -0.87 15.78
CA LEU A 613 -21.88 -2.11 15.24
C LEU A 613 -20.48 -1.83 14.71
N THR A 614 -19.52 -2.62 15.18
CA THR A 614 -18.11 -2.51 14.82
C THR A 614 -17.53 -3.89 14.55
N ILE A 615 -16.26 -3.92 14.12
CA ILE A 615 -15.43 -5.13 14.15
C ILE A 615 -14.42 -5.01 15.29
N PRO A 616 -13.91 -6.15 15.82
CA PRO A 616 -12.85 -6.12 16.80
C PRO A 616 -11.63 -5.36 16.30
N ALA A 617 -11.20 -4.38 17.10
CA ALA A 617 -10.12 -3.46 16.77
C ALA A 617 -9.23 -3.20 17.99
N PHE A 618 -7.92 -3.37 17.82
CA PHE A 618 -6.96 -3.33 18.91
C PHE A 618 -5.84 -2.32 18.64
N ARG A 619 -5.63 -1.41 19.60
CA ARG A 619 -4.47 -0.50 19.60
C ARG A 619 -3.21 -1.31 19.95
N LEU A 620 -2.19 -1.21 19.12
CA LEU A 620 -0.98 -1.99 19.28
C LEU A 620 -0.04 -1.37 20.30
N SER A 621 0.72 -2.22 20.99
CA SER A 621 1.81 -1.79 21.85
C SER A 621 2.92 -1.12 21.03
N LYS A 622 3.72 -0.25 21.66
CA LYS A 622 4.93 0.33 21.06
C LYS A 622 6.05 -0.70 20.82
N LYS A 623 5.91 -1.89 21.40
CA LYS A 623 6.85 -3.03 21.23
C LYS A 623 6.66 -3.81 19.93
N ILE A 624 5.58 -3.56 19.20
CA ILE A 624 5.35 -4.18 17.88
C ILE A 624 5.95 -3.22 16.87
N GLU A 625 7.09 -3.60 16.28
CA GLU A 625 7.91 -2.71 15.46
C GLU A 625 7.81 -3.02 13.97
N ASP A 626 7.48 -4.26 13.61
CA ASP A 626 7.34 -4.71 12.22
C ASP A 626 6.16 -5.67 12.00
N LEU A 627 6.02 -6.20 10.77
CA LEU A 627 4.99 -7.19 10.44
C LEU A 627 5.20 -8.55 11.15
N TRP A 628 6.45 -8.91 11.47
CA TRP A 628 6.73 -10.18 12.15
C TRP A 628 6.21 -10.14 13.59
N ASP A 629 6.49 -9.05 14.32
CA ASP A 629 5.91 -8.80 15.65
C ASP A 629 4.39 -8.80 15.62
N LEU A 630 3.79 -8.22 14.56
CA LEU A 630 2.34 -8.16 14.39
C LEU A 630 1.75 -9.55 14.17
N GLU A 631 2.36 -10.39 13.34
CA GLU A 631 1.92 -11.78 13.14
C GLU A 631 2.04 -12.58 14.45
N GLN A 632 3.13 -12.43 15.19
CA GLN A 632 3.32 -13.05 16.50
C GLN A 632 2.30 -12.56 17.55
N TYR A 633 1.87 -11.30 17.45
CA TYR A 633 0.77 -10.77 18.26
C TYR A 633 -0.57 -11.39 17.87
N LEU A 634 -0.87 -11.50 16.57
CA LEU A 634 -2.11 -12.09 16.05
C LEU A 634 -2.26 -13.57 16.42
N GLU A 635 -1.17 -14.35 16.37
CA GLU A 635 -1.17 -15.77 16.79
C GLU A 635 -1.56 -15.96 18.26
N LYS A 636 -1.33 -14.95 19.11
CA LYS A 636 -1.62 -14.98 20.55
C LYS A 636 -2.90 -14.22 20.90
N LEU A 637 -3.51 -13.52 19.94
CA LEU A 637 -4.67 -12.68 20.17
C LEU A 637 -5.91 -13.54 20.42
N ILE A 638 -6.65 -13.19 21.47
CA ILE A 638 -7.94 -13.78 21.81
C ILE A 638 -9.01 -12.75 21.50
N VAL A 639 -9.86 -13.05 20.52
CA VAL A 639 -10.98 -12.21 20.11
C VAL A 639 -12.22 -12.72 20.80
N GLU A 640 -12.77 -11.93 21.73
CA GLU A 640 -14.02 -12.24 22.42
C GLU A 640 -14.06 -13.67 23.00
N GLY A 641 -12.98 -14.06 23.69
CA GLY A 641 -12.86 -15.39 24.32
C GLY A 641 -12.53 -16.55 23.38
N SER A 642 -12.25 -16.30 22.09
CA SER A 642 -11.73 -17.30 21.16
C SER A 642 -10.37 -16.89 20.59
N PRO A 643 -9.34 -17.77 20.63
CA PRO A 643 -8.09 -17.51 19.95
C PRO A 643 -8.28 -17.49 18.43
N ILE A 644 -7.40 -16.79 17.73
CA ILE A 644 -7.30 -16.83 16.27
C ILE A 644 -6.66 -18.15 15.84
N LYS A 645 -7.34 -18.89 14.97
CA LYS A 645 -6.84 -20.14 14.36
C LYS A 645 -6.01 -19.85 13.11
N ALA A 646 -6.48 -18.91 12.29
CA ALA A 646 -5.85 -18.52 11.04
C ALA A 646 -6.18 -17.06 10.74
N PHE A 647 -5.29 -16.36 10.03
CA PHE A 647 -5.51 -14.99 9.59
C PHE A 647 -4.91 -14.76 8.21
N LYS A 648 -5.48 -13.80 7.48
CA LYS A 648 -4.98 -13.31 6.18
C LYS A 648 -5.15 -11.81 6.09
N THR A 649 -4.28 -11.14 5.34
CA THR A 649 -4.38 -9.69 5.15
C THR A 649 -5.64 -9.32 4.35
N LEU A 650 -6.33 -8.25 4.75
CA LEU A 650 -7.52 -7.72 4.06
C LEU A 650 -7.16 -6.43 3.30
N GLY A 651 -6.25 -6.58 2.34
CA GLY A 651 -5.67 -5.45 1.60
C GLY A 651 -4.60 -4.71 2.41
N GLN A 652 -4.30 -3.48 2.00
CA GLN A 652 -3.18 -2.70 2.55
C GLN A 652 -3.63 -1.79 3.70
N LYS A 653 -2.67 -1.26 4.47
CA LYS A 653 -2.97 -0.31 5.54
C LYS A 653 -3.68 0.95 5.00
N TYR A 654 -4.46 1.60 5.86
CA TYR A 654 -5.12 2.87 5.56
C TYR A 654 -5.05 3.82 6.77
N PHE A 655 -5.26 5.11 6.51
CA PHE A 655 -5.39 6.15 7.53
C PHE A 655 -6.86 6.52 7.70
N PRO A 656 -7.47 6.34 8.89
CA PRO A 656 -8.89 6.58 9.09
C PRO A 656 -9.24 8.08 9.15
N SER A 657 -8.36 8.90 9.72
CA SER A 657 -8.54 10.37 9.77
C SER A 657 -7.19 11.09 9.78
N ILE A 658 -6.52 11.10 8.62
CA ILE A 658 -5.18 11.68 8.42
C ILE A 658 -5.11 13.20 8.61
N GLY A 659 -6.26 13.88 8.78
CA GLY A 659 -6.33 15.29 9.12
C GLY A 659 -6.21 15.56 10.63
N VAL A 660 -6.34 14.53 11.47
CA VAL A 660 -6.42 14.64 12.94
C VAL A 660 -5.36 13.77 13.62
N THR A 661 -5.11 12.57 13.09
CA THR A 661 -4.22 11.58 13.70
C THR A 661 -3.30 10.92 12.66
N PRO A 662 -2.05 10.55 13.04
CA PRO A 662 -1.18 9.70 12.22
C PRO A 662 -1.52 8.20 12.32
N GLU A 663 -2.69 7.84 12.86
CA GLU A 663 -3.12 6.44 12.99
C GLU A 663 -3.01 5.64 11.69
N GLN A 664 -2.44 4.45 11.77
CA GLN A 664 -2.35 3.47 10.69
C GLN A 664 -3.13 2.22 11.08
N VAL A 665 -4.06 1.79 10.23
CA VAL A 665 -4.88 0.59 10.48
C VAL A 665 -4.44 -0.54 9.56
N TYR A 666 -4.14 -1.69 10.15
CA TYR A 666 -3.77 -2.93 9.48
C TYR A 666 -4.95 -3.92 9.54
N PRO A 667 -5.65 -4.17 8.41
CA PRO A 667 -6.84 -5.00 8.40
C PRO A 667 -6.56 -6.47 8.08
N TYR A 668 -7.21 -7.38 8.81
CA TYR A 668 -7.10 -8.82 8.64
C TYR A 668 -8.49 -9.48 8.61
N VAL A 669 -8.62 -10.56 7.84
CA VAL A 669 -9.68 -11.55 8.02
C VAL A 669 -9.16 -12.66 8.90
N VAL A 670 -9.97 -13.12 9.86
CA VAL A 670 -9.57 -14.14 10.81
C VAL A 670 -10.59 -15.27 10.86
N THR A 671 -10.07 -16.50 10.97
CA THR A 671 -10.84 -17.65 11.44
C THR A 671 -10.56 -17.79 12.93
N LEU A 672 -11.60 -17.81 13.75
CA LEU A 672 -11.46 -18.09 15.18
C LEU A 672 -11.35 -19.61 15.42
N ALA A 673 -10.83 -20.03 16.56
CA ALA A 673 -10.82 -21.46 16.91
C ALA A 673 -12.23 -22.00 17.22
N LYS A 674 -13.12 -21.13 17.71
CA LYS A 674 -14.55 -21.38 17.90
C LYS A 674 -15.33 -20.11 17.58
N ALA A 675 -16.60 -20.23 17.22
CA ALA A 675 -17.48 -19.06 17.15
C ALA A 675 -17.63 -18.48 18.56
N SER A 676 -17.33 -17.19 18.73
CA SER A 676 -17.54 -16.51 20.00
C SER A 676 -19.03 -16.23 20.21
N GLU A 677 -19.53 -16.51 21.41
CA GLU A 677 -20.89 -16.17 21.84
C GLU A 677 -21.07 -14.68 22.15
N HIS A 678 -19.97 -13.92 22.26
CA HIS A 678 -20.00 -12.48 22.50
C HIS A 678 -19.99 -11.67 21.19
N LEU A 679 -19.84 -12.32 20.04
CA LEU A 679 -19.98 -11.72 18.73
C LEU A 679 -21.38 -11.99 18.16
N HIS A 680 -21.94 -11.00 17.47
CA HIS A 680 -23.13 -11.16 16.66
C HIS A 680 -22.74 -11.72 15.30
N TRP A 681 -23.15 -12.96 15.00
CA TRP A 681 -22.88 -13.59 13.71
C TRP A 681 -23.98 -13.27 12.71
N VAL A 682 -23.73 -12.27 11.88
CA VAL A 682 -24.71 -11.74 10.92
C VAL A 682 -24.38 -12.23 9.51
N LYS A 683 -25.41 -12.62 8.76
CA LYS A 683 -25.25 -13.04 7.37
C LYS A 683 -24.72 -11.89 6.51
N LEU A 684 -23.76 -12.18 5.64
CA LEU A 684 -23.13 -11.16 4.77
C LEU A 684 -24.15 -10.43 3.88
N ASP A 685 -25.13 -11.14 3.33
CA ASP A 685 -26.15 -10.54 2.46
C ASP A 685 -27.00 -9.49 3.20
N GLU A 686 -27.34 -9.74 4.47
CA GLU A 686 -28.06 -8.75 5.29
C GLU A 686 -27.23 -7.47 5.49
N LEU A 687 -25.91 -7.61 5.66
CA LEU A 687 -24.99 -6.47 5.79
C LEU A 687 -24.85 -5.70 4.48
N ILE A 688 -24.86 -6.39 3.34
CA ILE A 688 -24.84 -5.76 2.01
C ILE A 688 -26.11 -4.95 1.79
N ASP A 689 -27.27 -5.54 2.08
CA ASP A 689 -28.58 -4.93 1.87
C ASP A 689 -28.84 -3.71 2.78
N ASN A 690 -28.09 -3.59 3.88
CA ASN A 690 -28.22 -2.53 4.88
C ASN A 690 -26.92 -1.75 5.08
N ILE A 691 -26.01 -1.76 4.09
CA ILE A 691 -24.69 -1.14 4.20
C ILE A 691 -24.73 0.35 4.55
N ASP A 692 -25.79 1.04 4.14
CA ASP A 692 -26.06 2.46 4.38
C ASP A 692 -26.44 2.77 5.85
N LYS A 693 -26.88 1.75 6.60
CA LYS A 693 -27.21 1.85 8.03
C LYS A 693 -26.00 1.61 8.93
N LEU A 694 -24.92 1.03 8.41
CA LEU A 694 -23.69 0.80 9.14
C LEU A 694 -22.88 2.09 9.17
N THR A 695 -22.42 2.50 10.36
CA THR A 695 -21.81 3.83 10.55
C THR A 695 -20.40 3.79 11.12
N ASP A 696 -19.80 2.61 11.34
CA ASP A 696 -18.39 2.48 11.70
C ASP A 696 -17.52 2.36 10.45
N ALA A 697 -16.53 3.24 10.28
CA ALA A 697 -15.68 3.26 9.09
C ALA A 697 -14.79 2.02 8.97
N HIS A 698 -14.32 1.46 10.10
CA HIS A 698 -13.49 0.25 10.08
C HIS A 698 -14.30 -0.96 9.59
N LEU A 699 -15.52 -1.13 10.11
CA LEU A 699 -16.48 -2.12 9.65
C LEU A 699 -16.78 -1.96 8.15
N LEU A 700 -17.12 -0.75 7.71
CA LEU A 700 -17.44 -0.49 6.30
C LEU A 700 -16.27 -0.82 5.37
N ILE A 701 -15.04 -0.40 5.69
CA ILE A 701 -13.85 -0.73 4.86
C ILE A 701 -13.63 -2.23 4.82
N ALA A 702 -13.69 -2.91 5.98
CA ALA A 702 -13.48 -4.35 6.04
C ALA A 702 -14.55 -5.10 5.24
N LEU A 703 -15.82 -4.72 5.36
CA LEU A 703 -16.90 -5.31 4.59
C LEU A 703 -16.71 -5.09 3.09
N PHE A 704 -16.48 -3.85 2.63
CA PHE A 704 -16.31 -3.59 1.20
C PHE A 704 -15.15 -4.37 0.60
N ARG A 705 -14.01 -4.43 1.29
CA ARG A 705 -12.85 -5.22 0.85
C ARG A 705 -13.13 -6.72 0.85
N PHE A 706 -13.83 -7.22 1.87
CA PHE A 706 -14.18 -8.63 1.94
C PHE A 706 -15.18 -9.02 0.84
N ILE A 707 -16.22 -8.21 0.60
CA ILE A 707 -17.18 -8.39 -0.50
C ILE A 707 -16.44 -8.39 -1.84
N HIS A 708 -15.51 -7.45 -2.04
CA HIS A 708 -14.66 -7.39 -3.23
C HIS A 708 -13.87 -8.69 -3.43
N SER A 709 -13.29 -9.24 -2.37
CA SER A 709 -12.53 -10.49 -2.45
C SER A 709 -13.39 -11.74 -2.69
N GLN A 710 -14.69 -11.71 -2.38
CA GLN A 710 -15.59 -12.85 -2.55
C GLN A 710 -16.15 -13.00 -3.96
N ARG A 711 -16.01 -11.99 -4.83
CA ARG A 711 -16.51 -12.08 -6.22
C ARG A 711 -15.74 -13.16 -6.98
N LYS A 712 -16.46 -14.18 -7.45
CA LYS A 712 -15.91 -15.18 -8.36
C LYS A 712 -15.74 -14.56 -9.75
N HIS A 713 -14.57 -14.74 -10.34
CA HIS A 713 -14.32 -14.47 -11.76
C HIS A 713 -14.71 -15.69 -12.59
#